data_AF-A0A8T7FU86-F1
#
_entry.id   AF-A0A8T7FU86-F1
#
_cell.length_a   1.000
_cell.length_b   1.000
_cell.length_c   1.000
_cell.angle_alpha   90.00
_cell.angle_beta   90.00
_cell.angle_gamma   90.00
#
_symmetry.space_group_name_H-M   'P 1'
#
loop_
_entity.id
_entity.type
_entity.pdbx_description
1 polymer ?
#
loop_
_entity_poly.entity_id
_entity_poly.type
_entity_poly.pdbx_seq_one_letter_code
_entity_poly.pdbx_strand_id
1 'polypeptide(L)'
;MFARADILVPLVYLLAAIPYALLGLYAWHKRPAVAVTPFAWTMLGMSVWSFGYALEVFFPDLQTKIFCVQFEYFGIAAAPLFMLFFAFEYTGNSHLLTRRTRFILWIIPILSLIVVWTNPFHNLMWDNETTITAGGLTLLSIRFGLFFWIHTLFSYGVLLAASAMLVMELIYRPGIYRAQISFIILAILFPLMGSLVFISGVGPIRNLDLTPLFFLPTALGLFWAIIKYRLLEILPPEHINVIKNMKDGVIILNFQQRILYLNSTAEALLQREDAKAIGQPLSQISEAFYEKLSPYLADGERRAEIRLTSGGQMKVFEATVSPVPAMKSVQGQKRADCMVILHDVTQSKEAELALARRESIMSAISHAAEQFLRTPAWEGNIPEVLGKLGQAAGVSRVFVAVNYTDENKVVHSSLCYEWAAPGIAPQINNPALRHIPLKAKGLGRWQKTMSDGNAIHSLVKELPEEERIFFKPLESLSFAAIPIFVESRWWGFLLFDECREERKWTGMELDAFHAAASIFGAAESRARTEQQVLHRQRTLSLLHEIVGISLQADDIKEMTRVVVERLGGLIQADGCFITLWDDTAKLPIPLASYGMSADVYAAFKPRQGDLTFTESALRYGRTLVVEDTSATPYADKSIIQMFAAKSVLVLPLIASEKKMGAVILAFGKRHRFQKEEIVICEQASALIALALEKFQAVEEARRRATASETLRKAGLVIMEKLEMDQAVNHILEQLRRVAQYDSASVQLLEENELVIIGGRGWENPDDVLGMRFSIPGDNPNSEVIQTGKLLRLSDAGKIYQKFNEPPHNHIRAWLGVPLIAQEKVIGLLAIDSSKPGNFTEEDANLASIFADQVAVALENARLFSETKEQAVIDPLTEIYNRRGLLQFGMIEFQRSMEGNRKFSAIMADIDHFKKINDTHGHDAGDKVLRQFALQCKKCVRDIDLVGRYGGEEIVILLPNTDLTASLRVAKRLGSAIAAMFVNILEGVDINITASLGVACTDENTTSLDILINRADQAMYSAKRNGRNRVEYSV
;
A
#
# COMPACT_ATOMS: atom_id res chain seq x y z
N MET A 1 26.53 66.85 -15.76
CA MET A 1 26.73 65.51 -16.34
C MET A 1 26.14 64.36 -15.49
N PHE A 2 25.60 64.62 -14.27
CA PHE A 2 25.04 63.61 -13.35
C PHE A 2 23.50 63.55 -13.31
N ALA A 3 22.79 63.82 -14.41
CA ALA A 3 21.32 63.88 -14.40
C ALA A 3 20.61 62.52 -14.49
N ARG A 4 21.34 61.40 -14.62
CA ARG A 4 20.80 60.02 -14.71
C ARG A 4 21.70 58.96 -14.06
N ALA A 5 22.29 59.27 -12.90
CA ALA A 5 23.15 58.31 -12.19
C ALA A 5 22.38 57.05 -11.74
N ASP A 6 21.13 57.24 -11.33
CA ASP A 6 20.12 56.23 -11.00
C ASP A 6 19.89 55.17 -12.09
N ILE A 7 20.09 55.52 -13.37
CA ILE A 7 19.94 54.58 -14.50
C ILE A 7 21.30 54.07 -14.98
N LEU A 8 22.30 54.95 -15.08
CA LEU A 8 23.60 54.62 -15.66
C LEU A 8 24.39 53.65 -14.78
N VAL A 9 24.35 53.80 -13.46
CA VAL A 9 25.14 52.96 -12.54
C VAL A 9 24.64 51.51 -12.51
N PRO A 10 23.33 51.22 -12.34
CA PRO A 10 22.80 49.87 -12.48
C PRO A 10 23.10 49.23 -13.84
N LEU A 11 23.04 50.01 -14.93
CA LEU A 11 23.35 49.50 -16.27
C LEU A 11 24.80 49.03 -16.38
N VAL A 12 25.75 49.72 -15.74
CA VAL A 12 27.16 49.29 -15.70
C VAL A 12 27.32 47.97 -14.94
N TYR A 13 26.63 47.78 -13.81
CA TYR A 13 26.66 46.51 -13.07
C TYR A 13 25.97 45.37 -13.83
N LEU A 14 24.91 45.66 -14.57
CA LEU A 14 24.26 44.69 -15.47
C LEU A 14 25.21 44.26 -16.60
N LEU A 15 25.94 45.22 -17.18
CA LEU A 15 26.97 44.94 -18.19
C LEU A 15 28.14 44.12 -17.64
N ALA A 16 28.42 44.17 -16.33
CA ALA A 16 29.41 43.31 -15.69
C ALA A 16 28.91 41.86 -15.48
N ALA A 17 27.58 41.64 -15.35
CA ALA A 17 26.99 40.31 -15.19
C ALA A 17 27.03 39.47 -16.49
N ILE A 18 26.75 40.09 -17.64
CA ILE A 18 26.60 39.40 -18.93
C ILE A 18 27.86 38.60 -19.33
N PRO A 19 29.09 39.15 -19.28
CA PRO A 19 30.30 38.40 -19.63
C PRO A 19 30.49 37.14 -18.78
N TYR A 20 30.17 37.19 -17.48
CA TYR A 20 30.26 36.03 -16.59
C TYR A 20 29.22 34.97 -16.92
N ALA A 21 27.98 35.37 -17.26
CA ALA A 21 26.97 34.41 -17.73
C ALA A 21 27.42 33.69 -19.01
N LEU A 22 27.97 34.44 -19.98
CA LEU A 22 28.49 33.89 -21.24
C LEU A 22 29.69 32.97 -21.02
N LEU A 23 30.63 33.35 -20.14
CA LEU A 23 31.78 32.52 -19.76
C LEU A 23 31.33 31.23 -19.07
N GLY A 24 30.33 31.31 -18.18
CA GLY A 24 29.73 30.15 -17.52
C GLY A 24 29.07 29.20 -18.52
N LEU A 25 28.27 29.71 -19.46
CA LEU A 25 27.65 28.92 -20.53
C LEU A 25 28.68 28.29 -21.47
N TYR A 26 29.72 29.02 -21.85
CA TYR A 26 30.82 28.51 -22.66
C TYR A 26 31.55 27.35 -21.96
N ALA A 27 31.90 27.55 -20.68
CA ALA A 27 32.53 26.51 -19.86
C ALA A 27 31.60 25.29 -19.70
N TRP A 28 30.29 25.49 -19.50
CA TRP A 28 29.33 24.40 -19.37
C TRP A 28 29.28 23.47 -20.59
N HIS A 29 29.41 24.03 -21.81
CA HIS A 29 29.50 23.24 -23.04
C HIS A 29 30.81 22.43 -23.15
N LYS A 30 31.83 22.80 -22.37
CA LYS A 30 33.15 22.15 -22.30
C LYS A 30 33.32 21.27 -21.06
N ARG A 31 32.23 20.93 -20.34
CA ARG A 31 32.24 20.16 -19.08
C ARG A 31 32.97 18.81 -19.05
N PRO A 32 33.22 18.07 -20.17
CA PRO A 32 34.03 16.86 -20.10
C PRO A 32 35.49 17.11 -19.70
N ALA A 33 35.98 18.34 -19.83
CA ALA A 33 37.34 18.70 -19.43
C ALA A 33 37.47 18.91 -17.91
N VAL A 34 38.62 18.52 -17.37
CA VAL A 34 38.97 18.63 -15.93
C VAL A 34 38.94 20.10 -15.48
N ALA A 35 38.49 20.37 -14.25
CA ALA A 35 38.34 21.72 -13.68
C ALA A 35 37.28 22.62 -14.36
N VAL A 36 36.67 22.23 -15.48
CA VAL A 36 35.71 23.10 -16.18
C VAL A 36 34.38 23.26 -15.44
N THR A 37 33.90 22.21 -14.79
CA THR A 37 32.64 22.24 -14.03
C THR A 37 32.68 23.24 -12.85
N PRO A 38 33.66 23.19 -11.92
CA PRO A 38 33.74 24.20 -10.86
C PRO A 38 34.01 25.62 -11.39
N PHE A 39 34.74 25.76 -12.50
CA PHE A 39 34.91 27.06 -13.17
C PHE A 39 33.55 27.63 -13.64
N ALA A 40 32.73 26.83 -14.32
CA ALA A 40 31.42 27.27 -14.81
C ALA A 40 30.50 27.75 -13.68
N TRP A 41 30.46 27.02 -12.55
CA TRP A 41 29.67 27.42 -11.38
C TRP A 41 30.21 28.69 -10.71
N THR A 42 31.53 28.89 -10.69
CA THR A 42 32.12 30.14 -10.22
C THR A 42 31.66 31.32 -11.09
N MET A 43 31.70 31.16 -12.42
CA MET A 43 31.25 32.21 -13.35
C MET A 43 29.75 32.53 -13.16
N LEU A 44 28.91 31.50 -13.01
CA LEU A 44 27.48 31.70 -12.75
C LEU A 44 27.24 32.43 -11.42
N GLY A 45 27.96 32.07 -10.35
CA GLY A 45 27.86 32.74 -9.06
C GLY A 45 28.22 34.23 -9.14
N MET A 46 29.30 34.58 -9.84
CA MET A 46 29.69 35.98 -10.09
C MET A 46 28.63 36.73 -10.90
N SER A 47 28.02 36.07 -11.91
CA SER A 47 26.92 36.65 -12.68
C SER A 47 25.68 36.93 -11.84
N VAL A 48 25.28 35.99 -10.98
CA VAL A 48 24.13 36.13 -10.08
C VAL A 48 24.33 37.29 -9.12
N TRP A 49 25.53 37.38 -8.52
CA TRP A 49 25.87 38.48 -7.62
C TRP A 49 25.84 39.83 -8.35
N SER A 50 26.49 39.95 -9.52
CA SER A 50 26.49 41.21 -10.28
C SER A 50 25.12 41.64 -10.75
N PHE A 51 24.28 40.69 -11.17
CA PHE A 51 22.92 40.97 -11.60
C PHE A 51 22.04 41.40 -10.43
N GLY A 52 22.12 40.69 -9.29
CA GLY A 52 21.39 41.05 -8.07
C GLY A 52 21.76 42.45 -7.60
N TYR A 53 23.06 42.79 -7.58
CA TYR A 53 23.53 44.10 -7.16
C TYR A 53 23.08 45.23 -8.11
N ALA A 54 23.02 44.96 -9.41
CA ALA A 54 22.45 45.89 -10.38
C ALA A 54 20.98 46.20 -10.05
N LEU A 55 20.19 45.19 -9.69
CA LEU A 55 18.79 45.38 -9.28
C LEU A 55 18.70 46.11 -7.93
N GLU A 56 19.57 45.77 -6.97
CA GLU A 56 19.63 46.44 -5.67
C GLU A 56 19.81 47.95 -5.85
N VAL A 57 20.80 48.38 -6.65
CA VAL A 57 21.07 49.81 -6.88
C VAL A 57 19.94 50.49 -7.68
N PHE A 58 19.28 49.77 -8.58
CA PHE A 58 18.19 50.31 -9.41
C PHE A 58 16.91 50.63 -8.62
N PHE A 59 16.50 49.73 -7.72
CA PHE A 59 15.26 49.91 -6.97
C PHE A 59 15.45 50.81 -5.74
N PRO A 60 14.61 51.84 -5.53
CA PRO A 60 14.73 52.73 -4.38
C PRO A 60 14.07 52.17 -3.10
N ASP A 61 13.16 51.21 -3.25
CA ASP A 61 12.39 50.61 -2.15
C ASP A 61 13.25 49.71 -1.25
N LEU A 62 13.12 49.85 0.08
CA LEU A 62 13.91 49.11 1.06
C LEU A 62 13.63 47.61 1.02
N GLN A 63 12.36 47.19 0.92
CA GLN A 63 12.02 45.76 0.89
C GLN A 63 12.58 45.07 -0.35
N THR A 64 12.50 45.74 -1.50
CA THR A 64 13.04 45.26 -2.76
C THR A 64 14.56 45.15 -2.71
N LYS A 65 15.26 46.13 -2.10
CA LYS A 65 16.70 46.07 -1.87
C LYS A 65 17.11 44.88 -1.00
N ILE A 66 16.42 44.64 0.11
CA ILE A 66 16.69 43.49 0.99
C ILE A 66 16.53 42.18 0.21
N PHE A 67 15.48 42.07 -0.61
CA PHE A 67 15.28 40.90 -1.47
C PHE A 67 16.40 40.72 -2.52
N CYS A 68 16.85 41.81 -3.15
CA CYS A 68 17.99 41.77 -4.08
C CYS A 68 19.26 41.25 -3.39
N VAL A 69 19.58 41.75 -2.19
CA VAL A 69 20.72 41.25 -1.42
C VAL A 69 20.55 39.78 -1.07
N GLN A 70 19.36 39.34 -0.62
CA GLN A 70 19.10 37.92 -0.37
C GLN A 70 19.34 37.02 -1.60
N PHE A 71 19.05 37.53 -2.79
CA PHE A 71 19.32 36.87 -4.06
C PHE A 71 20.82 36.86 -4.41
N GLU A 72 21.53 37.98 -4.21
CA GLU A 72 22.98 38.06 -4.41
C GLU A 72 23.76 37.04 -3.58
N TYR A 73 23.26 36.74 -2.39
CA TYR A 73 23.92 35.82 -1.46
C TYR A 73 24.06 34.38 -1.99
N PHE A 74 23.25 33.96 -2.96
CA PHE A 74 23.51 32.70 -3.68
C PHE A 74 24.85 32.72 -4.41
N GLY A 75 25.17 33.86 -5.05
CA GLY A 75 26.46 34.07 -5.71
C GLY A 75 27.59 34.25 -4.69
N ILE A 76 27.40 35.14 -3.71
CA ILE A 76 28.41 35.48 -2.68
C ILE A 76 28.84 34.24 -1.89
N ALA A 77 27.89 33.38 -1.52
CA ALA A 77 28.18 32.20 -0.71
C ALA A 77 28.83 31.05 -1.50
N ALA A 78 28.43 30.84 -2.77
CA ALA A 78 28.87 29.68 -3.54
C ALA A 78 30.17 29.93 -4.34
N ALA A 79 30.36 31.14 -4.89
CA ALA A 79 31.47 31.42 -5.82
C ALA A 79 32.87 31.18 -5.22
N PRO A 80 33.18 31.60 -3.97
CA PRO A 80 34.49 31.33 -3.36
C PRO A 80 34.82 29.84 -3.28
N LEU A 81 33.83 29.01 -2.92
CA LEU A 81 34.03 27.58 -2.73
C LEU A 81 34.24 26.86 -4.07
N PHE A 82 33.46 27.20 -5.10
CA PHE A 82 33.69 26.66 -6.43
C PHE A 82 35.04 27.10 -7.01
N MET A 83 35.52 28.31 -6.67
CA MET A 83 36.86 28.76 -7.07
C MET A 83 37.97 27.95 -6.41
N LEU A 84 37.80 27.55 -5.15
CA LEU A 84 38.72 26.63 -4.47
C LEU A 84 38.71 25.24 -5.12
N PHE A 85 37.54 24.71 -5.46
CA PHE A 85 37.44 23.43 -6.18
C PHE A 85 38.12 23.50 -7.54
N PHE A 86 37.95 24.61 -8.26
CA PHE A 86 38.66 24.88 -9.49
C PHE A 86 40.19 24.83 -9.27
N ALA A 87 40.71 25.51 -8.24
CA ALA A 87 42.14 25.50 -7.94
C ALA A 87 42.69 24.10 -7.63
N PHE A 88 41.96 23.27 -6.87
CA PHE A 88 42.35 21.88 -6.60
C PHE A 88 42.39 21.02 -7.86
N GLU A 89 41.38 21.11 -8.72
CA GLU A 89 41.33 20.34 -9.96
C GLU A 89 42.37 20.83 -10.98
N TYR A 90 42.56 22.15 -11.09
CA TYR A 90 43.51 22.77 -12.01
C TYR A 90 44.98 22.49 -11.63
N THR A 91 45.28 22.38 -10.34
CA THR A 91 46.64 22.05 -9.83
C THR A 91 46.90 20.54 -9.70
N GLY A 92 45.96 19.68 -10.07
CA GLY A 92 46.10 18.22 -9.95
C GLY A 92 45.96 17.65 -8.53
N ASN A 93 45.54 18.48 -7.56
CA ASN A 93 45.40 18.12 -6.15
C ASN A 93 43.97 17.66 -5.76
N SER A 94 43.18 17.20 -6.73
CA SER A 94 41.78 16.81 -6.54
C SER A 94 41.57 15.68 -5.52
N HIS A 95 42.60 14.87 -5.24
CA HIS A 95 42.58 13.79 -4.25
C HIS A 95 42.31 14.29 -2.81
N LEU A 96 42.66 15.54 -2.49
CA LEU A 96 42.39 16.16 -1.18
C LEU A 96 40.90 16.53 -1.01
N LEU A 97 40.14 16.64 -2.11
CA LEU A 97 38.70 16.94 -2.12
C LEU A 97 37.84 15.67 -2.06
N THR A 98 38.04 14.89 -1.00
CA THR A 98 37.16 13.76 -0.64
C THR A 98 35.71 14.20 -0.46
N ARG A 99 34.76 13.26 -0.54
CA ARG A 99 33.33 13.52 -0.28
C ARG A 99 33.10 14.17 1.09
N ARG A 100 33.91 13.82 2.09
CA ARG A 100 33.85 14.39 3.45
C ARG A 100 34.33 15.85 3.49
N THR A 101 35.48 16.14 2.89
CA THR A 101 36.02 17.51 2.88
C THR A 101 35.13 18.47 2.08
N ARG A 102 34.56 18.01 0.95
CA ARG A 102 33.54 18.78 0.21
C ARG A 102 32.32 19.10 1.09
N PHE A 103 31.79 18.13 1.82
CA PHE A 103 30.64 18.35 2.71
C PHE A 103 30.93 19.38 3.80
N ILE A 104 32.09 19.28 4.48
CA ILE A 104 32.49 20.21 5.54
C ILE A 104 32.58 21.65 5.02
N LEU A 105 33.17 21.84 3.84
CA LEU A 105 33.33 23.17 3.25
C LEU A 105 32.00 23.83 2.86
N TRP A 106 30.94 23.06 2.61
CA TRP A 106 29.60 23.59 2.31
C TRP A 106 28.82 24.07 3.53
N ILE A 107 29.23 23.72 4.76
CA ILE A 107 28.49 24.06 5.98
C ILE A 107 28.34 25.58 6.15
N ILE A 108 29.44 26.34 6.05
CA ILE A 108 29.40 27.80 6.25
C ILE A 108 28.60 28.52 5.14
N PRO A 109 28.78 28.23 3.84
CA PRO A 109 27.94 28.80 2.78
C PRO A 109 26.44 28.53 2.94
N ILE A 110 26.06 27.28 3.26
CA ILE A 110 24.64 26.92 3.45
C ILE A 110 24.05 27.63 4.67
N LEU A 111 24.78 27.67 5.79
CA LEU A 111 24.36 28.42 6.97
C LEU A 111 24.23 29.92 6.67
N SER A 112 25.13 30.48 5.84
CA SER A 112 25.06 31.88 5.44
C SER A 112 23.77 32.20 4.68
N LEU A 113 23.33 31.31 3.78
CA LEU A 113 22.05 31.47 3.08
C LEU A 113 20.88 31.42 4.06
N ILE A 114 20.86 30.48 5.00
CA ILE A 114 19.80 30.37 6.01
C ILE A 114 19.73 31.65 6.86
N VAL A 115 20.87 32.12 7.36
CA VAL A 115 20.97 33.31 8.23
C VAL A 115 20.58 34.59 7.49
N VAL A 116 20.87 34.71 6.20
CA VAL A 116 20.43 35.84 5.35
C VAL A 116 18.91 35.90 5.19
N TRP A 117 18.28 34.75 4.94
CA TRP A 117 16.83 34.68 4.72
C TRP A 117 16.03 34.79 6.03
N THR A 118 16.63 34.43 7.15
CA THR A 118 16.03 34.53 8.49
C THR A 118 16.44 35.79 9.26
N ASN A 119 17.21 36.70 8.63
CA ASN A 119 17.74 37.90 9.26
C ASN A 119 16.73 38.74 10.06
N PRO A 120 15.47 38.95 9.59
CA PRO A 120 14.49 39.77 10.32
C PRO A 120 14.18 39.30 11.75
N PHE A 121 14.46 38.04 12.09
CA PHE A 121 14.16 37.47 13.41
C PHE A 121 15.30 37.63 14.43
N HIS A 122 16.54 37.84 13.96
CA HIS A 122 17.72 37.69 14.82
C HIS A 122 18.83 38.72 14.56
N ASN A 123 18.81 39.46 13.44
CA ASN A 123 19.78 40.50 13.08
C ASN A 123 21.25 40.03 13.16
N LEU A 124 21.52 38.78 12.76
CA LEU A 124 22.85 38.17 12.85
C LEU A 124 23.68 38.46 11.60
N MET A 125 23.01 38.67 10.46
CA MET A 125 23.64 39.04 9.21
C MET A 125 23.81 40.55 9.12
N TRP A 126 22.73 41.29 9.31
CA TRP A 126 22.69 42.74 9.27
C TRP A 126 21.81 43.27 10.39
N ASP A 127 22.18 44.45 10.88
CA ASP A 127 21.45 45.23 11.88
C ASP A 127 21.17 46.63 11.31
N ASN A 128 20.02 47.19 11.67
CA ASN A 128 19.59 48.55 11.30
C ASN A 128 19.53 48.83 9.78
N GLU A 129 18.73 48.05 9.05
CA GLU A 129 18.51 48.16 7.60
C GLU A 129 17.78 49.47 7.22
N THR A 130 18.49 50.42 6.62
CA THR A 130 17.93 51.73 6.18
C THR A 130 18.41 52.09 4.78
N THR A 131 17.71 53.00 4.08
CA THR A 131 18.19 53.54 2.80
C THR A 131 18.86 54.90 3.02
N ILE A 132 19.95 55.13 2.30
CA ILE A 132 20.62 56.45 2.24
C ILE A 132 20.70 56.92 0.79
N THR A 133 20.56 58.22 0.57
CA THR A 133 20.75 58.82 -0.75
C THR A 133 22.15 59.42 -0.84
N ALA A 134 23.01 58.88 -1.71
CA ALA A 134 24.37 59.34 -1.90
C ALA A 134 24.71 59.35 -3.40
N GLY A 135 25.28 60.46 -3.90
CA GLY A 135 25.73 60.56 -5.31
C GLY A 135 24.61 60.45 -6.36
N GLY A 136 23.35 60.71 -5.99
CA GLY A 136 22.19 60.53 -6.87
C GLY A 136 21.63 59.10 -6.92
N LEU A 137 22.14 58.20 -6.07
CA LEU A 137 21.68 56.82 -5.90
C LEU A 137 21.00 56.65 -4.55
N THR A 138 19.99 55.77 -4.50
CA THR A 138 19.45 55.27 -3.22
C THR A 138 20.17 53.96 -2.91
N LEU A 139 20.97 53.92 -1.85
CA LEU A 139 21.81 52.77 -1.48
C LEU A 139 21.34 52.17 -0.16
N LEU A 140 21.56 50.86 0.00
CA LEU A 140 21.30 50.18 1.26
C LEU A 140 22.39 50.55 2.28
N SER A 141 21.98 50.98 3.47
CA SER A 141 22.85 51.24 4.61
C SER A 141 22.55 50.20 5.69
N ILE A 142 23.51 49.31 5.90
CA ILE A 142 23.43 48.21 6.86
C ILE A 142 24.63 48.23 7.80
N ARG A 143 24.41 47.83 9.05
CA ARG A 143 25.49 47.51 9.97
C ARG A 143 25.74 46.01 9.93
N PHE A 144 26.97 45.59 9.67
CA PHE A 144 27.30 44.17 9.60
C PHE A 144 27.17 43.49 10.97
N GLY A 145 26.39 42.41 11.02
CA GLY A 145 26.18 41.57 12.20
C GLY A 145 27.32 40.55 12.41
N LEU A 146 27.22 39.75 13.48
CA LEU A 146 28.27 38.78 13.84
C LEU A 146 28.51 37.74 12.75
N PHE A 147 27.45 37.20 12.15
CA PHE A 147 27.56 36.10 11.18
C PHE A 147 28.11 36.57 9.83
N PHE A 148 27.91 37.85 9.47
CA PHE A 148 28.58 38.45 8.32
C PHE A 148 30.10 38.29 8.42
N TRP A 149 30.70 38.61 9.58
CA TRP A 149 32.15 38.48 9.78
C TRP A 149 32.64 37.02 9.73
N ILE A 150 31.84 36.07 10.22
CA ILE A 150 32.14 34.63 10.12
C ILE A 150 32.18 34.20 8.64
N HIS A 151 31.15 34.58 7.88
CA HIS A 151 31.07 34.30 6.45
C HIS A 151 32.25 34.93 5.71
N THR A 152 32.53 36.21 5.95
CA THR A 152 33.62 36.94 5.28
C THR A 152 34.99 36.32 5.59
N LEU A 153 35.27 35.98 6.85
CA LEU A 153 36.53 35.32 7.23
C LEU A 153 36.69 33.97 6.52
N PHE A 154 35.62 33.17 6.45
CA PHE A 154 35.62 31.90 5.75
C PHE A 154 35.86 32.08 4.24
N SER A 155 35.05 32.91 3.58
CA SER A 155 35.12 33.15 2.14
C SER A 155 36.48 33.70 1.71
N TYR A 156 37.06 34.61 2.50
CA TYR A 156 38.38 35.17 2.22
C TYR A 156 39.50 34.15 2.50
N GLY A 157 39.38 33.33 3.55
CA GLY A 157 40.30 32.22 3.81
C GLY A 157 40.33 31.20 2.68
N VAL A 158 39.16 30.87 2.13
CA VAL A 158 39.01 29.98 0.97
C VAL A 158 39.66 30.56 -0.29
N LEU A 159 39.43 31.85 -0.59
CA LEU A 159 40.06 32.52 -1.73
C LEU A 159 41.58 32.68 -1.56
N LEU A 160 42.06 32.90 -0.33
CA LEU A 160 43.48 32.96 -0.02
C LEU A 160 44.15 31.61 -0.24
N ALA A 161 43.53 30.52 0.21
CA ALA A 161 44.02 29.17 -0.02
C ALA A 161 44.09 28.84 -1.53
N ALA A 162 43.02 29.14 -2.27
CA ALA A 162 42.99 28.97 -3.73
C ALA A 162 44.10 29.77 -4.42
N SER A 163 44.29 31.03 -4.01
CA SER A 163 45.35 31.89 -4.55
C SER A 163 46.74 31.38 -4.21
N ALA A 164 46.98 30.91 -2.97
CA ALA A 164 48.27 30.38 -2.53
C ALA A 164 48.65 29.12 -3.35
N MET A 165 47.69 28.23 -3.60
CA MET A 165 47.90 27.06 -4.45
C MET A 165 48.29 27.45 -5.88
N LEU A 166 47.58 28.41 -6.46
CA LEU A 166 47.87 28.91 -7.81
C LEU A 166 49.22 29.66 -7.88
N VAL A 167 49.59 30.43 -6.85
CA VAL A 167 50.88 31.12 -6.78
C VAL A 167 52.04 30.13 -6.68
N MET A 168 51.89 29.05 -5.89
CA MET A 168 52.89 27.98 -5.86
C MET A 168 53.10 27.43 -7.28
N GLU A 169 52.02 27.18 -8.02
CA GLU A 169 52.10 26.65 -9.39
C GLU A 169 52.69 27.66 -10.39
N LEU A 170 52.46 28.97 -10.18
CA LEU A 170 53.01 30.06 -10.99
C LEU A 170 54.55 30.07 -10.97
N ILE A 171 55.16 29.69 -9.84
CA ILE A 171 56.62 29.67 -9.67
C ILE A 171 57.25 28.55 -10.49
N TYR A 172 56.60 27.38 -10.58
CA TYR A 172 57.22 26.17 -11.16
C TYR A 172 56.91 25.88 -12.64
N ARG A 173 55.86 26.49 -13.23
CA ARG A 173 55.45 26.18 -14.61
C ARG A 173 56.03 27.11 -15.70
N PRO A 174 56.21 26.66 -16.96
CA PRO A 174 56.71 27.48 -18.07
C PRO A 174 55.64 28.42 -18.67
N GLY A 175 56.10 29.35 -19.53
CA GLY A 175 55.45 30.64 -19.83
C GLY A 175 53.95 30.67 -20.15
N ILE A 176 53.40 29.77 -20.96
CA ILE A 176 51.96 29.79 -21.31
C ILE A 176 51.09 29.50 -20.07
N TYR A 177 51.50 28.56 -19.21
CA TYR A 177 50.79 28.22 -17.98
C TYR A 177 50.93 29.32 -16.93
N ARG A 178 52.08 29.99 -16.89
CA ARG A 178 52.23 31.19 -16.06
C ARG A 178 51.25 32.28 -16.45
N ALA A 179 51.09 32.52 -17.76
CA ALA A 179 50.12 33.47 -18.25
C ALA A 179 48.69 33.08 -17.83
N GLN A 180 48.29 31.83 -18.05
CA GLN A 180 46.98 31.30 -17.61
C GLN A 180 46.74 31.51 -16.11
N ILE A 181 47.66 31.04 -15.27
CA ILE A 181 47.58 31.13 -13.80
C ILE A 181 47.54 32.60 -13.35
N SER A 182 48.30 33.49 -13.99
CA SER A 182 48.28 34.92 -13.69
C SER A 182 46.90 35.53 -13.91
N PHE A 183 46.23 35.21 -15.03
CA PHE A 183 44.86 35.71 -15.28
C PHE A 183 43.85 35.17 -14.26
N ILE A 184 44.00 33.91 -13.81
CA ILE A 184 43.15 33.34 -12.76
C ILE A 184 43.37 34.07 -11.42
N ILE A 185 44.63 34.28 -11.01
CA ILE A 185 44.96 34.99 -9.76
C ILE A 185 44.43 36.43 -9.81
N LEU A 186 44.63 37.14 -10.93
CA LEU A 186 44.07 38.47 -11.12
C LEU A 186 42.54 38.48 -11.01
N ALA A 187 41.88 37.45 -11.53
CA ALA A 187 40.42 37.30 -11.41
C ALA A 187 39.92 37.11 -9.97
N ILE A 188 40.78 36.64 -9.05
CA ILE A 188 40.48 36.58 -7.61
C ILE A 188 40.79 37.91 -6.91
N LEU A 189 41.95 38.51 -7.21
CA LEU A 189 42.45 39.68 -6.49
C LEU A 189 41.64 40.95 -6.75
N PHE A 190 41.21 41.19 -7.99
CA PHE A 190 40.49 42.41 -8.35
C PHE A 190 39.14 42.56 -7.62
N PRO A 191 38.26 41.54 -7.56
CA PRO A 191 37.04 41.62 -6.78
C PRO A 191 37.31 41.70 -5.27
N LEU A 192 38.34 41.01 -4.78
CA LEU A 192 38.74 41.11 -3.38
C LEU A 192 39.14 42.54 -2.99
N MET A 193 39.84 43.26 -3.87
CA MET A 193 40.13 44.69 -3.69
C MET A 193 38.84 45.52 -3.62
N GLY A 194 37.87 45.27 -4.51
CA GLY A 194 36.56 45.92 -4.47
C GLY A 194 35.83 45.70 -3.15
N SER A 195 35.83 44.46 -2.67
CA SER A 195 35.14 44.05 -1.45
C SER A 195 35.82 44.64 -0.21
N LEU A 196 37.15 44.74 -0.20
CA LEU A 196 37.90 45.42 0.87
C LEU A 196 37.59 46.93 0.91
N VAL A 197 37.50 47.60 -0.23
CA VAL A 197 37.12 49.03 -0.29
C VAL A 197 35.69 49.24 0.22
N PHE A 198 34.76 48.34 -0.12
CA PHE A 198 33.39 48.38 0.35
C PHE A 198 33.28 48.16 1.87
N ILE A 199 33.87 47.08 2.39
CA ILE A 199 33.81 46.73 3.81
C ILE A 199 34.51 47.77 4.69
N SER A 200 35.61 48.37 4.22
CA SER A 200 36.32 49.44 4.95
C SER A 200 35.59 50.79 4.93
N GLY A 201 34.61 50.97 4.05
CA GLY A 201 33.83 52.21 3.92
C GLY A 201 34.59 53.39 3.28
N VAL A 202 35.75 53.14 2.64
CA VAL A 202 36.65 54.17 2.07
C VAL A 202 36.37 54.43 0.56
N GLY A 203 35.21 54.01 0.06
CA GLY A 203 34.82 54.16 -1.34
C GLY A 203 34.48 55.60 -1.78
N PRO A 204 34.48 55.88 -3.10
CA PRO A 204 34.16 57.19 -3.65
C PRO A 204 32.71 57.63 -3.41
N ILE A 205 31.79 56.66 -3.28
CA ILE A 205 30.41 56.85 -2.80
C ILE A 205 30.25 55.92 -1.60
N ARG A 206 29.90 56.49 -0.44
CA ARG A 206 29.71 55.72 0.80
C ARG A 206 28.58 54.70 0.61
N ASN A 207 28.81 53.46 1.04
CA ASN A 207 27.93 52.29 0.90
C ASN A 207 27.70 51.77 -0.53
N LEU A 208 28.45 52.23 -1.53
CA LEU A 208 28.42 51.61 -2.86
C LEU A 208 29.45 50.47 -2.92
N ASP A 209 29.01 49.25 -3.24
CA ASP A 209 29.87 48.09 -3.44
C ASP A 209 30.52 48.15 -4.82
N LEU A 210 31.85 48.26 -4.84
CA LEU A 210 32.64 48.26 -6.06
C LEU A 210 32.98 46.84 -6.54
N THR A 211 32.75 45.82 -5.72
CA THR A 211 33.10 44.43 -6.05
C THR A 211 32.51 43.99 -7.39
N PRO A 212 31.20 44.20 -7.65
CA PRO A 212 30.62 43.77 -8.92
C PRO A 212 31.06 44.62 -10.11
N LEU A 213 31.66 45.79 -9.88
CA LEU A 213 32.28 46.59 -10.95
C LEU A 213 33.63 45.97 -11.36
N PHE A 214 34.40 45.47 -10.40
CA PHE A 214 35.69 44.80 -10.66
C PHE A 214 35.55 43.46 -11.38
N PHE A 215 34.34 42.92 -11.50
CA PHE A 215 34.02 41.77 -12.34
C PHE A 215 34.23 42.03 -13.84
N LEU A 216 33.98 43.24 -14.33
CA LEU A 216 34.12 43.52 -15.76
C LEU A 216 35.57 43.32 -16.28
N PRO A 217 36.62 43.95 -15.69
CA PRO A 217 37.99 43.75 -16.15
C PRO A 217 38.47 42.30 -15.97
N THR A 218 38.00 41.59 -14.94
CA THR A 218 38.38 40.20 -14.71
C THR A 218 37.71 39.24 -15.69
N ALA A 219 36.44 39.47 -16.04
CA ALA A 219 35.75 38.69 -17.05
C ALA A 219 36.43 38.83 -18.42
N LEU A 220 36.82 40.05 -18.79
CA LEU A 220 37.57 40.31 -20.04
C LEU A 220 38.95 39.62 -20.01
N GLY A 221 39.65 39.67 -18.87
CA GLY A 221 40.93 38.98 -18.68
C GLY A 221 40.80 37.45 -18.82
N LEU A 222 39.79 36.85 -18.20
CA LEU A 222 39.51 35.41 -18.30
C LEU A 222 39.08 35.01 -19.71
N PHE A 223 38.22 35.80 -20.36
CA PHE A 223 37.84 35.58 -21.76
C PHE A 223 39.04 35.60 -22.70
N TRP A 224 39.92 36.60 -22.53
CA TRP A 224 41.18 36.68 -23.26
C TRP A 224 42.09 35.47 -22.97
N ALA A 225 42.15 35.03 -21.72
CA ALA A 225 42.94 33.86 -21.34
C ALA A 225 42.41 32.56 -21.96
N ILE A 226 41.10 32.40 -22.06
CA ILE A 226 40.45 31.27 -22.73
C ILE A 226 40.78 31.26 -24.23
N ILE A 227 40.69 32.40 -24.92
CA ILE A 227 40.95 32.46 -26.37
C ILE A 227 42.44 32.36 -26.69
N LYS A 228 43.27 33.18 -26.04
CA LYS A 228 44.69 33.31 -26.39
C LYS A 228 45.54 32.18 -25.82
N TYR A 229 45.30 31.80 -24.57
CA TYR A 229 46.10 30.81 -23.88
C TYR A 229 45.41 29.46 -23.74
N ARG A 230 44.20 29.30 -24.29
CA ARG A 230 43.42 28.05 -24.24
C ARG A 230 43.28 27.49 -22.83
N LEU A 231 42.95 28.38 -21.89
CA LEU A 231 42.86 28.10 -20.44
C LEU A 231 42.09 26.82 -20.08
N LEU A 232 41.06 26.47 -20.86
CA LEU A 232 40.19 25.32 -20.62
C LEU A 232 40.50 24.10 -21.51
N GLU A 233 41.53 24.17 -22.37
CA GLU A 233 41.87 23.09 -23.33
C GLU A 233 43.30 22.54 -23.17
N ILE A 234 44.22 23.31 -22.58
CA ILE A 234 45.62 22.90 -22.40
C ILE A 234 45.90 22.67 -20.91
N LEU A 235 46.05 21.42 -20.48
CA LEU A 235 46.56 21.08 -19.14
C LEU A 235 48.09 21.28 -19.04
N PRO A 236 48.65 21.64 -17.86
CA PRO A 236 50.09 21.78 -17.64
C PRO A 236 50.91 20.56 -18.08
N PRO A 237 52.11 20.75 -18.68
CA PRO A 237 52.89 19.67 -19.25
C PRO A 237 53.85 19.16 -18.19
N GLU A 238 53.65 17.92 -17.79
CA GLU A 238 54.68 17.12 -17.11
C GLU A 238 55.70 16.54 -18.13
N HIS A 239 55.69 17.03 -19.38
CA HIS A 239 56.18 16.29 -20.56
C HIS A 239 57.46 16.82 -21.29
N ILE A 240 58.34 17.62 -20.68
CA ILE A 240 59.62 18.01 -21.35
C ILE A 240 60.84 17.14 -20.99
N ASN A 241 60.76 16.28 -19.97
CA ASN A 241 61.72 15.18 -19.78
C ASN A 241 61.54 14.03 -20.79
N VAL A 242 60.55 14.13 -21.69
CA VAL A 242 60.11 13.05 -22.57
C VAL A 242 61.12 12.75 -23.67
N ILE A 243 61.75 13.74 -24.34
CA ILE A 243 62.57 13.44 -25.54
C ILE A 243 63.94 12.80 -25.20
N LYS A 244 64.55 13.17 -24.08
CA LYS A 244 65.83 12.58 -23.62
C LYS A 244 65.68 11.20 -22.97
N ASN A 245 64.51 10.93 -22.38
CA ASN A 245 64.17 9.65 -21.75
C ASN A 245 63.07 8.91 -22.52
N MET A 246 62.92 9.23 -23.80
CA MET A 246 61.86 8.67 -24.65
C MET A 246 62.22 7.22 -24.90
N LYS A 247 61.28 6.30 -24.61
CA LYS A 247 61.43 4.88 -24.96
C LYS A 247 61.54 4.64 -26.46
N ASP A 248 61.27 5.66 -27.27
CA ASP A 248 61.32 5.60 -28.72
C ASP A 248 62.70 6.06 -29.20
N GLY A 249 63.28 5.30 -30.12
CA GLY A 249 64.53 5.67 -30.75
C GLY A 249 64.31 6.82 -31.73
N VAL A 250 64.90 7.99 -31.48
CA VAL A 250 64.84 9.13 -32.40
C VAL A 250 66.19 9.27 -33.11
N ILE A 251 66.16 9.27 -34.45
CA ILE A 251 67.32 9.43 -35.32
C ILE A 251 67.05 10.60 -36.25
N ILE A 252 67.93 11.60 -36.30
CA ILE A 252 67.86 12.66 -37.31
C ILE A 252 68.95 12.39 -38.34
N LEU A 253 68.60 12.42 -39.62
CA LEU A 253 69.47 12.18 -40.76
C LEU A 253 69.53 13.43 -41.64
N ASN A 254 70.70 13.73 -42.20
CA ASN A 254 70.82 14.77 -43.22
C ASN A 254 70.40 14.25 -44.61
N PHE A 255 70.35 15.12 -45.62
CA PHE A 255 70.03 14.74 -47.01
C PHE A 255 70.97 13.68 -47.65
N GLN A 256 72.14 13.43 -47.06
CA GLN A 256 73.07 12.36 -47.44
C GLN A 256 72.91 11.11 -46.55
N GLN A 257 71.82 11.01 -45.78
CA GLN A 257 71.50 9.93 -44.85
C GLN A 257 72.56 9.71 -43.76
N ARG A 258 73.28 10.78 -43.39
CA ARG A 258 74.22 10.79 -42.27
C ARG A 258 73.51 11.20 -41.00
N ILE A 259 73.84 10.55 -39.89
CA ILE A 259 73.21 10.80 -38.58
C ILE A 259 73.63 12.18 -38.05
N LEU A 260 72.66 13.07 -37.85
CA LEU A 260 72.81 14.37 -37.20
C LEU A 260 72.57 14.29 -35.69
N TYR A 261 71.69 13.37 -35.25
CA TYR A 261 71.32 13.22 -33.85
C TYR A 261 70.77 11.82 -33.56
N LEU A 262 71.05 11.31 -32.36
CA LEU A 262 70.47 10.13 -31.76
C LEU A 262 70.04 10.48 -30.34
N ASN A 263 68.97 9.85 -29.83
CA ASN A 263 68.69 9.82 -28.40
C ASN A 263 69.19 8.52 -27.78
N SER A 264 69.24 8.48 -26.45
CA SER A 264 69.74 7.35 -25.64
C SER A 264 69.10 5.99 -25.99
N THR A 265 67.82 5.98 -26.38
CA THR A 265 67.14 4.75 -26.81
C THR A 265 67.55 4.33 -28.23
N ALA A 266 67.76 5.26 -29.16
CA ALA A 266 68.29 4.95 -30.49
C ALA A 266 69.74 4.44 -30.42
N GLU A 267 70.56 4.96 -29.51
CA GLU A 267 71.91 4.46 -29.23
C GLU A 267 71.89 3.00 -28.76
N ALA A 268 71.00 2.66 -27.84
CA ALA A 268 70.84 1.30 -27.33
C ALA A 268 70.34 0.33 -28.43
N LEU A 269 69.43 0.77 -29.29
CA LEU A 269 68.91 -0.03 -30.42
C LEU A 269 69.98 -0.28 -31.50
N LEU A 270 70.82 0.71 -31.79
CA LEU A 270 71.92 0.61 -32.75
C LEU A 270 73.22 0.05 -32.13
N GLN A 271 73.22 -0.19 -30.81
CA GLN A 271 74.36 -0.68 -30.02
C GLN A 271 75.64 0.16 -30.18
N ARG A 272 75.51 1.49 -30.28
CA ARG A 272 76.64 2.42 -30.47
C ARG A 272 76.41 3.73 -29.71
N GLU A 273 77.45 4.20 -29.03
CA GLU A 273 77.46 5.47 -28.28
C GLU A 273 77.46 6.70 -29.21
N ASP A 274 76.68 7.70 -28.81
CA ASP A 274 76.43 9.00 -29.48
C ASP A 274 77.66 9.62 -30.17
N ALA A 275 78.81 9.66 -29.49
CA ALA A 275 79.97 10.43 -29.93
C ALA A 275 80.67 9.89 -31.20
N LYS A 276 80.41 8.62 -31.57
CA LYS A 276 81.04 7.99 -32.75
C LYS A 276 80.09 7.81 -33.95
N ALA A 277 78.78 7.93 -33.73
CA ALA A 277 77.75 7.70 -34.75
C ALA A 277 77.38 8.98 -35.53
N ILE A 278 77.50 10.16 -34.90
CA ILE A 278 77.18 11.44 -35.52
C ILE A 278 78.12 11.72 -36.70
N GLY A 279 77.55 12.03 -37.86
CA GLY A 279 78.27 12.32 -39.12
C GLY A 279 78.51 11.11 -40.03
N GLN A 280 78.28 9.88 -39.58
CA GLN A 280 78.41 8.68 -40.41
C GLN A 280 77.10 8.34 -41.16
N PRO A 281 77.16 7.72 -42.36
CA PRO A 281 75.98 7.21 -43.06
C PRO A 281 75.31 6.07 -42.28
N LEU A 282 73.97 6.06 -42.22
CA LEU A 282 73.20 5.01 -41.51
C LEU A 282 73.50 3.60 -42.04
N SER A 283 73.79 3.46 -43.34
CA SER A 283 74.16 2.20 -43.99
C SER A 283 75.47 1.59 -43.46
N GLN A 284 76.39 2.40 -42.95
CA GLN A 284 77.65 1.91 -42.36
C GLN A 284 77.48 1.48 -40.90
N ILE A 285 76.43 1.95 -40.22
CA ILE A 285 76.18 1.68 -38.80
C ILE A 285 75.35 0.41 -38.64
N SER A 286 74.31 0.20 -39.46
CA SER A 286 73.52 -1.04 -39.46
C SER A 286 72.90 -1.31 -40.83
N GLU A 287 73.49 -2.25 -41.56
CA GLU A 287 73.06 -2.65 -42.91
C GLU A 287 71.65 -3.26 -42.90
N ALA A 288 71.37 -4.17 -41.95
CA ALA A 288 70.05 -4.80 -41.78
C ALA A 288 68.93 -3.80 -41.43
N PHE A 289 69.29 -2.71 -40.75
CA PHE A 289 68.36 -1.62 -40.43
C PHE A 289 68.15 -0.70 -41.64
N TYR A 290 69.25 -0.38 -42.35
CA TYR A 290 69.21 0.43 -43.56
C TYR A 290 68.41 -0.23 -44.70
N GLU A 291 68.57 -1.53 -44.96
CA GLU A 291 67.82 -2.23 -46.01
C GLU A 291 66.30 -2.11 -45.82
N LYS A 292 65.82 -2.30 -44.58
CA LYS A 292 64.39 -2.24 -44.24
C LYS A 292 63.83 -0.81 -44.26
N LEU A 293 64.66 0.20 -43.99
CA LEU A 293 64.26 1.60 -43.93
C LEU A 293 64.44 2.35 -45.27
N SER A 294 65.40 1.91 -46.10
CA SER A 294 65.79 2.55 -47.37
C SER A 294 64.64 2.85 -48.34
N PRO A 295 63.59 2.01 -48.48
CA PRO A 295 62.46 2.30 -49.38
C PRO A 295 61.61 3.48 -48.92
N TYR A 296 61.67 3.83 -47.63
CA TYR A 296 60.84 4.85 -46.99
C TYR A 296 61.56 6.19 -46.82
N LEU A 297 62.88 6.24 -47.03
CA LEU A 297 63.70 7.46 -46.90
C LEU A 297 63.63 8.39 -48.12
N ALA A 298 63.01 7.95 -49.22
CA ALA A 298 63.08 8.65 -50.51
C ALA A 298 61.94 9.65 -50.77
N ASP A 299 60.77 9.55 -50.10
CA ASP A 299 59.65 10.46 -50.38
C ASP A 299 58.53 10.49 -49.31
N GLY A 300 58.24 11.69 -48.78
CA GLY A 300 57.09 11.99 -47.92
C GLY A 300 57.11 11.40 -46.50
N GLU A 301 56.11 11.77 -45.69
CA GLU A 301 55.91 11.18 -44.36
C GLU A 301 55.33 9.77 -44.49
N ARG A 302 56.05 8.75 -44.01
CA ARG A 302 55.65 7.34 -44.14
C ARG A 302 55.87 6.58 -42.84
N ARG A 303 55.00 5.60 -42.60
CA ARG A 303 55.11 4.65 -41.49
C ARG A 303 55.40 3.25 -42.03
N ALA A 304 56.28 2.53 -41.37
CA ALA A 304 56.65 1.15 -41.70
C ALA A 304 56.77 0.31 -40.44
N GLU A 305 56.23 -0.91 -40.45
CA GLU A 305 56.47 -1.89 -39.39
C GLU A 305 57.78 -2.64 -39.68
N ILE A 306 58.71 -2.61 -38.73
CA ILE A 306 60.03 -3.21 -38.86
C ILE A 306 60.24 -4.21 -37.73
N ARG A 307 60.46 -5.48 -38.08
CA ARG A 307 60.82 -6.53 -37.12
C ARG A 307 62.33 -6.63 -37.01
N LEU A 308 62.85 -6.48 -35.79
CA LEU A 308 64.28 -6.48 -35.51
C LEU A 308 64.56 -7.39 -34.31
N THR A 309 65.67 -8.11 -34.38
CA THR A 309 66.16 -8.92 -33.26
C THR A 309 67.11 -8.06 -32.43
N SER A 310 66.74 -7.77 -31.18
CA SER A 310 67.57 -7.00 -30.25
C SER A 310 67.72 -7.78 -28.94
N GLY A 311 68.96 -8.01 -28.51
CA GLY A 311 69.26 -8.78 -27.29
C GLY A 311 68.80 -10.26 -27.31
N GLY A 312 68.61 -10.86 -28.49
CA GLY A 312 68.15 -12.24 -28.64
C GLY A 312 66.62 -12.42 -28.64
N GLN A 313 65.84 -11.35 -28.49
CA GLN A 313 64.37 -11.36 -28.62
C GLN A 313 63.93 -10.63 -29.89
N MET A 314 62.88 -11.15 -30.54
CA MET A 314 62.28 -10.53 -31.72
C MET A 314 61.33 -9.42 -31.25
N LYS A 315 61.60 -8.19 -31.66
CA LYS A 315 60.82 -7.00 -31.31
C LYS A 315 60.20 -6.38 -32.57
N VAL A 316 59.01 -5.82 -32.42
CA VAL A 316 58.27 -5.14 -33.48
C VAL A 316 58.32 -3.64 -33.24
N PHE A 317 58.82 -2.89 -34.21
CA PHE A 317 58.91 -1.43 -34.16
C PHE A 317 58.04 -0.80 -35.24
N GLU A 318 57.33 0.28 -34.89
CA GLU A 318 56.70 1.17 -35.87
C GLU A 318 57.67 2.32 -36.15
N ALA A 319 58.23 2.35 -37.35
CA ALA A 319 59.14 3.39 -37.81
C ALA A 319 58.36 4.48 -38.55
N THR A 320 58.41 5.71 -38.05
CA THR A 320 57.86 6.89 -38.72
C THR A 320 58.99 7.74 -39.27
N VAL A 321 58.95 7.99 -40.57
CA VAL A 321 59.94 8.79 -41.30
C VAL A 321 59.25 10.10 -41.72
N SER A 322 59.70 11.23 -41.19
CA SER A 322 59.11 12.56 -41.46
C SER A 322 60.17 13.55 -41.93
N PRO A 323 59.90 14.36 -42.97
CA PRO A 323 60.81 15.40 -43.40
C PRO A 323 60.85 16.55 -42.38
N VAL A 324 62.05 16.97 -41.97
CA VAL A 324 62.27 18.13 -41.11
C VAL A 324 62.36 19.38 -42.01
N PRO A 325 61.49 20.39 -41.83
CA PRO A 325 61.58 21.62 -42.59
C PRO A 325 62.93 22.29 -42.34
N ALA A 326 63.73 22.50 -43.39
CA ALA A 326 65.01 23.17 -43.29
C ALA A 326 64.86 24.54 -42.60
N MET A 327 65.58 24.75 -41.49
CA MET A 327 65.86 26.10 -41.03
C MET A 327 66.61 26.82 -42.16
N LYS A 328 66.04 27.92 -42.64
CA LYS A 328 66.49 28.72 -43.80
C LYS A 328 68.01 28.65 -44.02
N SER A 329 68.45 27.88 -45.01
CA SER A 329 69.78 28.06 -45.60
C SER A 329 69.66 28.88 -46.89
N VAL A 330 70.60 29.79 -47.05
CA VAL A 330 70.79 30.60 -48.25
C VAL A 330 71.39 29.68 -49.33
N GLN A 331 70.81 29.71 -50.54
CA GLN A 331 71.14 28.91 -51.74
C GLN A 331 70.36 27.58 -51.94
N GLY A 332 69.19 27.67 -52.56
CA GLY A 332 68.95 27.03 -53.86
C GLY A 332 68.80 25.50 -54.00
N GLN A 333 68.90 24.68 -52.96
CA GLN A 333 68.62 23.22 -53.07
C GLN A 333 67.52 22.78 -52.09
N LYS A 334 66.36 22.40 -52.63
CA LYS A 334 65.25 21.78 -51.87
C LYS A 334 65.50 20.29 -51.69
N ARG A 335 66.23 19.88 -50.64
CA ARG A 335 66.08 18.55 -50.03
C ARG A 335 66.16 18.71 -48.51
N ALA A 336 65.15 18.17 -47.82
CA ALA A 336 64.96 18.31 -46.39
C ALA A 336 65.74 17.22 -45.63
N ASP A 337 66.23 17.57 -44.44
CA ASP A 337 66.70 16.58 -43.46
C ASP A 337 65.52 15.70 -43.04
N CYS A 338 65.81 14.51 -42.53
CA CYS A 338 64.79 13.50 -42.24
C CYS A 338 64.87 13.07 -40.78
N MET A 339 63.74 13.03 -40.09
CA MET A 339 63.63 12.49 -38.74
C MET A 339 62.98 11.10 -38.81
N VAL A 340 63.60 10.13 -38.15
CA VAL A 340 63.12 8.75 -38.02
C VAL A 340 62.83 8.51 -36.55
N ILE A 341 61.58 8.18 -36.24
CA ILE A 341 61.15 7.81 -34.89
C ILE A 341 60.82 6.33 -34.90
N LEU A 342 61.41 5.57 -33.98
CA LEU A 342 61.23 4.14 -33.80
C LEU A 342 60.47 3.87 -32.50
N HIS A 343 59.20 3.53 -32.61
CA HIS A 343 58.36 3.19 -31.46
C HIS A 343 58.37 1.67 -31.25
N ASP A 344 58.80 1.18 -30.08
CA ASP A 344 58.72 -0.25 -29.73
C ASP A 344 57.26 -0.62 -29.44
N VAL A 345 56.58 -1.16 -30.45
CA VAL A 345 55.19 -1.60 -30.36
C VAL A 345 55.07 -3.06 -29.94
N THR A 346 56.15 -3.73 -29.52
CA THR A 346 56.10 -5.17 -29.21
C THR A 346 55.05 -5.49 -28.15
N GLN A 347 55.10 -4.79 -27.00
CA GLN A 347 54.08 -4.94 -25.95
C GLN A 347 52.70 -4.46 -26.41
N SER A 348 52.63 -3.40 -27.21
CA SER A 348 51.35 -2.88 -27.71
C SER A 348 50.69 -3.86 -28.68
N LYS A 349 51.46 -4.57 -29.51
CA LYS A 349 50.96 -5.57 -30.47
C LYS A 349 50.59 -6.88 -29.79
N GLU A 350 51.38 -7.31 -28.80
CA GLU A 350 51.00 -8.42 -27.93
C GLU A 350 49.73 -8.10 -27.12
N ALA A 351 49.63 -6.87 -26.61
CA ALA A 351 48.43 -6.39 -25.92
C ALA A 351 47.24 -6.25 -26.88
N GLU A 352 47.43 -5.76 -28.11
CA GLU A 352 46.39 -5.63 -29.14
C GLU A 352 45.87 -7.02 -29.56
N LEU A 353 46.75 -8.00 -29.75
CA LEU A 353 46.35 -9.38 -30.02
C LEU A 353 45.61 -10.00 -28.82
N ALA A 354 46.08 -9.76 -27.59
CA ALA A 354 45.39 -10.19 -26.38
C ALA A 354 44.02 -9.49 -26.21
N LEU A 355 43.92 -8.20 -26.56
CA LEU A 355 42.69 -7.42 -26.54
C LEU A 355 41.72 -7.90 -27.61
N ALA A 356 42.18 -8.13 -28.83
CA ALA A 356 41.37 -8.64 -29.94
C ALA A 356 40.84 -10.04 -29.64
N ARG A 357 41.65 -10.91 -29.01
CA ARG A 357 41.22 -12.24 -28.55
C ARG A 357 40.19 -12.11 -27.43
N ARG A 358 40.40 -11.19 -26.48
CA ARG A 358 39.41 -10.85 -25.45
C ARG A 358 38.11 -10.32 -26.05
N GLU A 359 38.17 -9.41 -27.01
CA GLU A 359 37.00 -8.86 -27.71
C GLU A 359 36.24 -9.96 -28.45
N SER A 360 36.96 -10.88 -29.10
CA SER A 360 36.35 -12.05 -29.76
C SER A 360 35.63 -12.94 -28.76
N ILE A 361 36.25 -13.27 -27.61
CA ILE A 361 35.62 -14.08 -26.55
C ILE A 361 34.44 -13.33 -25.94
N MET A 362 34.56 -12.03 -25.64
CA MET A 362 33.48 -11.22 -25.10
C MET A 362 32.32 -11.07 -26.09
N SER A 363 32.59 -10.99 -27.39
CA SER A 363 31.58 -11.00 -28.46
C SER A 363 30.84 -12.35 -28.51
N ALA A 364 31.58 -13.47 -28.42
CA ALA A 364 30.98 -14.80 -28.34
C ALA A 364 30.12 -14.98 -27.07
N ILE A 365 30.57 -14.45 -25.93
CA ILE A 365 29.85 -14.41 -24.65
C ILE A 365 28.59 -13.54 -24.77
N SER A 366 28.68 -12.36 -25.37
CA SER A 366 27.52 -11.48 -25.59
C SER A 366 26.50 -12.15 -26.51
N HIS A 367 26.96 -12.86 -27.54
CA HIS A 367 26.08 -13.64 -28.41
C HIS A 367 25.44 -14.82 -27.66
N ALA A 368 26.19 -15.52 -26.81
CA ALA A 368 25.66 -16.57 -25.95
C ALA A 368 24.57 -16.05 -25.02
N ALA A 369 24.81 -14.91 -24.38
CA ALA A 369 23.82 -14.22 -23.56
C ALA A 369 22.58 -13.86 -24.38
N GLU A 370 22.73 -13.32 -25.59
CA GLU A 370 21.59 -12.98 -26.46
C GLU A 370 20.76 -14.23 -26.84
N GLN A 371 21.40 -15.33 -27.24
CA GLN A 371 20.72 -16.55 -27.64
C GLN A 371 19.97 -17.21 -26.48
N PHE A 372 20.66 -17.40 -25.34
CA PHE A 372 20.05 -18.00 -24.16
C PHE A 372 19.00 -17.10 -23.54
N LEU A 373 19.16 -15.77 -23.59
CA LEU A 373 18.17 -14.84 -23.04
C LEU A 373 16.96 -14.58 -23.97
N ARG A 374 16.99 -14.96 -25.25
CA ARG A 374 15.86 -14.70 -26.16
C ARG A 374 14.91 -15.87 -26.33
N THR A 375 15.36 -17.11 -26.14
CA THR A 375 14.53 -18.29 -26.40
C THR A 375 14.32 -19.14 -25.16
N PRO A 376 13.09 -19.62 -24.90
CA PRO A 376 12.82 -20.53 -23.79
C PRO A 376 13.46 -21.92 -23.99
N ALA A 377 13.67 -22.35 -25.23
CA ALA A 377 14.36 -23.60 -25.57
C ALA A 377 15.88 -23.40 -25.71
N TRP A 378 16.53 -22.90 -24.65
CA TRP A 378 17.94 -22.52 -24.67
C TRP A 378 18.90 -23.71 -24.87
N GLU A 379 18.50 -24.92 -24.47
CA GLU A 379 19.30 -26.16 -24.59
C GLU A 379 19.64 -26.50 -26.05
N GLY A 380 18.73 -26.17 -26.98
CA GLY A 380 18.94 -26.38 -28.42
C GLY A 380 20.04 -25.51 -29.00
N ASN A 381 20.36 -24.38 -28.36
CA ASN A 381 21.35 -23.41 -28.84
C ASN A 381 22.75 -23.66 -28.26
N ILE A 382 22.89 -24.57 -27.28
CA ILE A 382 24.16 -24.86 -26.62
C ILE A 382 25.26 -25.24 -27.63
N PRO A 383 25.05 -26.13 -28.62
CA PRO A 383 26.09 -26.50 -29.57
C PRO A 383 26.64 -25.33 -30.40
N GLU A 384 25.76 -24.41 -30.84
CA GLU A 384 26.17 -23.21 -31.59
C GLU A 384 27.01 -22.27 -30.71
N VAL A 385 26.56 -22.05 -29.47
CA VAL A 385 27.25 -21.21 -28.49
C VAL A 385 28.63 -21.76 -28.16
N LEU A 386 28.74 -23.07 -27.91
CA LEU A 386 30.03 -23.73 -27.69
C LEU A 386 30.95 -23.60 -28.90
N GLY A 387 30.39 -23.63 -30.12
CA GLY A 387 31.16 -23.38 -31.34
C GLY A 387 31.75 -21.99 -31.43
N LYS A 388 30.97 -20.95 -31.15
CA LYS A 388 31.48 -19.57 -31.13
C LYS A 388 32.50 -19.34 -30.01
N LEU A 389 32.24 -19.87 -28.81
CA LEU A 389 33.18 -19.80 -27.70
C LEU A 389 34.50 -20.51 -28.01
N GLY A 390 34.44 -21.70 -28.59
CA GLY A 390 35.61 -22.50 -28.95
C GLY A 390 36.46 -21.84 -30.04
N GLN A 391 35.82 -21.30 -31.08
CA GLN A 391 36.50 -20.54 -32.14
C GLN A 391 37.14 -19.26 -31.61
N ALA A 392 36.42 -18.48 -30.78
CA ALA A 392 36.91 -17.23 -30.21
C ALA A 392 38.07 -17.46 -29.22
N ALA A 393 37.99 -18.50 -28.39
CA ALA A 393 39.07 -18.91 -27.50
C ALA A 393 40.27 -19.50 -28.28
N GLY A 394 40.03 -19.97 -29.51
CA GLY A 394 40.99 -20.69 -30.33
C GLY A 394 41.45 -21.96 -29.65
N VAL A 395 40.50 -22.82 -29.25
CA VAL A 395 40.75 -24.11 -28.58
C VAL A 395 40.32 -25.28 -29.46
N SER A 396 40.84 -26.47 -29.16
CA SER A 396 40.49 -27.69 -29.88
C SER A 396 39.08 -28.22 -29.56
N ARG A 397 38.62 -28.14 -28.30
CA ARG A 397 37.28 -28.57 -27.86
C ARG A 397 36.73 -27.73 -26.71
N VAL A 398 35.42 -27.70 -26.59
CA VAL A 398 34.70 -27.14 -25.43
C VAL A 398 33.59 -28.11 -24.99
N PHE A 399 33.50 -28.38 -23.70
CA PHE A 399 32.50 -29.27 -23.12
C PHE A 399 31.67 -28.59 -22.04
N VAL A 400 30.43 -29.04 -21.88
CA VAL A 400 29.60 -28.76 -20.69
C VAL A 400 29.34 -30.08 -19.99
N ALA A 401 29.76 -30.16 -18.73
CA ALA A 401 29.48 -31.28 -17.86
C ALA A 401 28.48 -30.85 -16.76
N VAL A 402 27.47 -31.68 -16.52
CA VAL A 402 26.43 -31.45 -15.51
C VAL A 402 26.62 -32.40 -14.35
N ASN A 403 26.53 -31.85 -13.13
CA ASN A 403 26.69 -32.59 -11.89
C ASN A 403 25.33 -32.95 -11.29
N TYR A 404 25.21 -34.20 -10.83
CA TYR A 404 24.08 -34.65 -10.03
C TYR A 404 24.56 -35.51 -8.86
N THR A 405 23.72 -35.63 -7.85
CA THR A 405 24.02 -36.39 -6.64
C THR A 405 23.11 -37.60 -6.59
N ASP A 406 23.68 -38.80 -6.42
CA ASP A 406 22.90 -40.03 -6.29
C ASP A 406 22.32 -40.20 -4.88
N GLU A 407 21.53 -41.26 -4.66
CA GLU A 407 20.92 -41.58 -3.36
C GLU A 407 21.96 -41.78 -2.24
N ASN A 408 23.19 -42.16 -2.60
CA ASN A 408 24.32 -42.38 -1.68
C ASN A 408 25.14 -41.11 -1.41
N LYS A 409 24.67 -39.94 -1.85
CA LYS A 409 25.36 -38.63 -1.72
C LYS A 409 26.70 -38.56 -2.47
N VAL A 410 26.92 -39.41 -3.48
CA VAL A 410 28.08 -39.35 -4.36
C VAL A 410 27.79 -38.34 -5.48
N VAL A 411 28.75 -37.44 -5.74
CA VAL A 411 28.65 -36.47 -6.83
C VAL A 411 29.15 -37.12 -8.12
N HIS A 412 28.25 -37.23 -9.09
CA HIS A 412 28.55 -37.70 -10.43
C HIS A 412 28.58 -36.52 -11.41
N SER A 413 29.46 -36.59 -12.40
CA SER A 413 29.52 -35.64 -13.50
C SER A 413 29.29 -36.35 -14.83
N SER A 414 28.42 -35.80 -15.67
CA SER A 414 28.13 -36.31 -17.00
C SER A 414 28.40 -35.24 -18.04
N LEU A 415 29.17 -35.57 -19.06
CA LEU A 415 29.34 -34.71 -20.22
C LEU A 415 28.06 -34.71 -21.05
N CYS A 416 27.43 -33.54 -21.18
CA CYS A 416 26.11 -33.39 -21.80
C CYS A 416 26.16 -32.69 -23.15
N TYR A 417 27.14 -31.80 -23.36
CA TYR A 417 27.30 -31.04 -24.60
C TYR A 417 28.77 -30.88 -24.98
N GLU A 418 29.05 -30.83 -26.28
CA GLU A 418 30.41 -30.70 -26.83
C GLU A 418 30.40 -29.85 -28.12
N TRP A 419 31.47 -29.09 -28.32
CA TRP A 419 31.93 -28.64 -29.63
C TRP A 419 33.39 -29.06 -29.86
N ALA A 420 33.72 -29.46 -31.09
CA ALA A 420 35.07 -29.82 -31.52
C ALA A 420 35.49 -29.06 -32.79
N ALA A 421 36.74 -28.59 -32.82
CA ALA A 421 37.32 -27.92 -33.97
C ALA A 421 37.51 -28.87 -35.17
N PRO A 422 37.50 -28.36 -36.43
CA PRO A 422 37.75 -29.18 -37.61
C PRO A 422 39.07 -29.96 -37.49
N GLY A 423 39.01 -31.29 -37.67
CA GLY A 423 40.16 -32.19 -37.53
C GLY A 423 40.41 -32.74 -36.12
N ILE A 424 39.57 -32.42 -35.13
CA ILE A 424 39.59 -33.03 -33.78
C ILE A 424 38.42 -34.00 -33.63
N ALA A 425 38.66 -35.19 -33.05
CA ALA A 425 37.63 -36.21 -32.86
C ALA A 425 36.66 -35.85 -31.71
N PRO A 426 35.33 -35.84 -31.95
CA PRO A 426 34.32 -35.60 -30.91
C PRO A 426 34.27 -36.74 -29.88
N GLN A 427 33.97 -36.41 -28.63
CA GLN A 427 33.94 -37.30 -27.47
C GLN A 427 32.57 -37.39 -26.76
N ILE A 428 31.53 -36.70 -27.25
CA ILE A 428 30.16 -36.66 -26.68
C ILE A 428 29.51 -38.05 -26.51
N ASN A 429 29.91 -39.00 -27.35
CA ASN A 429 29.41 -40.38 -27.34
C ASN A 429 30.31 -41.34 -26.55
N ASN A 430 31.36 -40.85 -25.89
CA ASN A 430 32.25 -41.69 -25.11
C ASN A 430 31.58 -42.10 -23.78
N PRO A 431 31.27 -43.40 -23.57
CA PRO A 431 30.59 -43.85 -22.37
C PRO A 431 31.46 -43.67 -21.11
N ALA A 432 32.79 -43.59 -21.23
CA ALA A 432 33.68 -43.32 -20.11
C ALA A 432 33.53 -41.89 -19.54
N LEU A 433 32.87 -40.99 -20.29
CA LEU A 433 32.63 -39.58 -19.91
C LEU A 433 31.20 -39.33 -19.39
N ARG A 434 30.42 -40.39 -19.15
CA ARG A 434 29.08 -40.31 -18.56
C ARG A 434 29.07 -40.85 -17.14
N HIS A 435 28.30 -40.20 -16.25
CA HIS A 435 28.04 -40.63 -14.88
C HIS A 435 29.31 -40.85 -14.03
N ILE A 436 30.34 -40.03 -14.23
CA ILE A 436 31.66 -40.18 -13.61
C ILE A 436 31.58 -39.85 -12.11
N PRO A 437 31.81 -40.81 -11.20
CA PRO A 437 31.92 -40.51 -9.77
C PRO A 437 33.24 -39.83 -9.48
N LEU A 438 33.22 -38.51 -9.23
CA LEU A 438 34.43 -37.67 -9.19
C LEU A 438 35.48 -38.17 -8.17
N LYS A 439 35.07 -38.42 -6.92
CA LYS A 439 35.98 -38.93 -5.87
C LYS A 439 36.54 -40.32 -6.19
N ALA A 440 35.71 -41.24 -6.66
CA ALA A 440 36.12 -42.63 -6.90
C ALA A 440 37.02 -42.79 -8.13
N LYS A 441 37.08 -41.78 -9.01
CA LYS A 441 37.94 -41.74 -10.20
C LYS A 441 39.21 -40.88 -10.02
N GLY A 442 39.59 -40.57 -8.78
CA GLY A 442 40.80 -39.78 -8.49
C GLY A 442 40.63 -38.26 -8.71
N LEU A 443 39.42 -37.79 -9.06
CA LEU A 443 39.10 -36.37 -9.26
C LEU A 443 38.55 -35.73 -7.97
N GLY A 444 38.97 -36.21 -6.79
CA GLY A 444 38.53 -35.66 -5.50
C GLY A 444 38.95 -34.20 -5.29
N ARG A 445 40.13 -33.81 -5.78
CA ARG A 445 40.61 -32.41 -5.80
C ARG A 445 39.69 -31.53 -6.63
N TRP A 446 39.21 -32.04 -7.76
CA TRP A 446 38.31 -31.31 -8.63
C TRP A 446 36.98 -31.01 -7.97
N GLN A 447 36.38 -32.02 -7.32
CA GLN A 447 35.14 -31.83 -6.58
C GLN A 447 35.28 -30.71 -5.52
N LYS A 448 36.35 -30.71 -4.73
CA LYS A 448 36.57 -29.69 -3.69
C LYS A 448 36.82 -28.29 -4.28
N THR A 449 37.74 -28.20 -5.23
CA THR A 449 38.20 -26.90 -5.77
C THR A 449 37.09 -26.20 -6.56
N MET A 450 36.34 -26.96 -7.37
CA MET A 450 35.24 -26.43 -8.18
C MET A 450 34.00 -26.10 -7.35
N SER A 451 33.70 -26.89 -6.30
CA SER A 451 32.60 -26.56 -5.39
C SER A 451 32.85 -25.26 -4.62
N ASP A 452 34.13 -24.91 -4.40
CA ASP A 452 34.55 -23.66 -3.75
C ASP A 452 34.57 -22.47 -4.73
N GLY A 453 34.23 -22.68 -6.01
CA GLY A 453 34.17 -21.63 -7.02
C GLY A 453 35.44 -21.41 -7.84
N ASN A 454 36.50 -22.17 -7.59
CA ASN A 454 37.80 -21.96 -8.23
C ASN A 454 37.93 -22.80 -9.51
N ALA A 455 38.44 -22.17 -10.58
CA ALA A 455 38.83 -22.84 -11.81
C ALA A 455 40.04 -23.77 -11.61
N ILE A 456 40.14 -24.80 -12.44
CA ILE A 456 41.32 -25.69 -12.52
C ILE A 456 41.85 -25.64 -13.94
N HIS A 457 43.11 -25.26 -14.09
CA HIS A 457 43.78 -25.21 -15.38
C HIS A 457 45.24 -25.66 -15.23
N SER A 458 45.75 -26.42 -16.20
CA SER A 458 47.13 -26.92 -16.17
C SER A 458 47.54 -27.47 -17.53
N LEU A 459 48.86 -27.60 -17.75
CA LEU A 459 49.37 -28.56 -18.72
C LEU A 459 49.10 -29.97 -18.20
N VAL A 460 48.65 -30.88 -19.08
CA VAL A 460 48.26 -32.24 -18.68
C VAL A 460 49.46 -33.02 -18.14
N LYS A 461 50.67 -32.78 -18.67
CA LYS A 461 51.91 -33.41 -18.17
C LYS A 461 52.27 -33.04 -16.73
N GLU A 462 51.79 -31.89 -16.24
CA GLU A 462 52.06 -31.38 -14.89
C GLU A 462 51.05 -31.90 -13.86
N LEU A 463 49.98 -32.58 -14.30
CA LEU A 463 48.96 -33.14 -13.41
C LEU A 463 49.45 -34.39 -12.65
N PRO A 464 48.89 -34.65 -11.45
CA PRO A 464 49.01 -35.94 -10.78
C PRO A 464 48.59 -37.09 -11.71
N GLU A 465 49.21 -38.25 -11.55
CA GLU A 465 49.00 -39.41 -12.44
C GLU A 465 47.54 -39.88 -12.47
N GLU A 466 46.85 -39.84 -11.33
CA GLU A 466 45.43 -40.16 -11.20
C GLU A 466 44.53 -39.25 -12.06
N GLU A 467 44.85 -37.95 -12.15
CA GLU A 467 44.10 -36.99 -12.98
C GLU A 467 44.48 -37.09 -14.46
N ARG A 468 45.75 -37.44 -14.76
CA ARG A 468 46.25 -37.60 -16.12
C ARG A 468 45.52 -38.71 -16.89
N ILE A 469 45.11 -39.76 -16.17
CA ILE A 469 44.34 -40.88 -16.73
C ILE A 469 43.00 -40.40 -17.31
N PHE A 470 42.37 -39.38 -16.73
CA PHE A 470 41.11 -38.81 -17.22
C PHE A 470 41.27 -38.12 -18.58
N PHE A 471 42.39 -37.44 -18.80
CA PHE A 471 42.67 -36.70 -20.05
C PHE A 471 43.27 -37.57 -21.16
N LYS A 472 43.69 -38.79 -20.84
CA LYS A 472 44.33 -39.70 -21.80
C LYS A 472 43.41 -40.08 -22.99
N PRO A 473 42.12 -40.41 -22.79
CA PRO A 473 41.17 -40.64 -23.89
C PRO A 473 40.83 -39.37 -24.67
N LEU A 474 41.07 -38.19 -24.08
CA LEU A 474 40.84 -36.91 -24.72
C LEU A 474 42.04 -36.54 -25.63
N GLU A 475 43.27 -37.01 -25.37
CA GLU A 475 44.48 -36.52 -26.04
C GLU A 475 44.76 -35.03 -25.78
N SER A 476 44.32 -34.55 -24.61
CA SER A 476 44.53 -33.17 -24.17
C SER A 476 46.00 -32.90 -23.81
N LEU A 477 46.54 -31.78 -24.30
CA LEU A 477 47.86 -31.27 -23.89
C LEU A 477 47.72 -30.22 -22.78
N SER A 478 46.66 -29.42 -22.82
CA SER A 478 46.34 -28.43 -21.80
C SER A 478 44.84 -28.17 -21.72
N PHE A 479 44.34 -27.78 -20.54
CA PHE A 479 42.91 -27.57 -20.33
C PHE A 479 42.64 -26.44 -19.33
N ALA A 480 41.44 -25.86 -19.38
CA ALA A 480 40.88 -24.98 -18.38
C ALA A 480 39.44 -25.40 -18.08
N ALA A 481 39.17 -25.82 -16.85
CA ALA A 481 37.87 -26.22 -16.35
C ALA A 481 37.33 -25.14 -15.41
N ILE A 482 36.12 -24.66 -15.68
CA ILE A 482 35.52 -23.51 -15.01
C ILE A 482 34.18 -23.93 -14.41
N PRO A 483 33.92 -23.70 -13.12
CA PRO A 483 32.69 -24.14 -12.50
C PRO A 483 31.50 -23.29 -12.94
N ILE A 484 30.37 -23.94 -13.19
CA ILE A 484 29.07 -23.33 -13.48
C ILE A 484 28.23 -23.40 -12.22
N PHE A 485 27.78 -22.24 -11.73
CA PHE A 485 26.88 -22.13 -10.60
C PHE A 485 25.50 -21.70 -11.07
N VAL A 486 24.48 -22.39 -10.55
CA VAL A 486 23.09 -21.95 -10.62
C VAL A 486 22.76 -21.48 -9.22
N GLU A 487 22.63 -20.16 -9.07
CA GLU A 487 22.53 -19.49 -7.77
C GLU A 487 23.74 -19.82 -6.86
N SER A 488 23.54 -20.57 -5.78
CA SER A 488 24.59 -20.99 -4.85
C SER A 488 25.01 -22.46 -5.02
N ARG A 489 24.41 -23.19 -5.96
CA ARG A 489 24.68 -24.61 -6.19
C ARG A 489 25.66 -24.78 -7.35
N TRP A 490 26.73 -25.54 -7.10
CA TRP A 490 27.62 -25.99 -8.16
C TRP A 490 26.89 -26.98 -9.08
N TRP A 491 26.43 -26.48 -10.23
CA TRP A 491 25.59 -27.22 -11.17
C TRP A 491 26.40 -28.07 -12.14
N GLY A 492 27.59 -27.61 -12.52
CA GLY A 492 28.41 -28.26 -13.53
C GLY A 492 29.73 -27.54 -13.77
N PHE A 493 30.39 -27.82 -14.87
CA PHE A 493 31.56 -27.06 -15.29
C PHE A 493 31.70 -27.01 -16.81
N LEU A 494 32.33 -25.95 -17.28
CA LEU A 494 32.71 -25.76 -18.68
C LEU A 494 34.19 -26.13 -18.84
N LEU A 495 34.53 -27.01 -19.77
CA LEU A 495 35.90 -27.48 -19.99
C LEU A 495 36.38 -27.00 -21.36
N PHE A 496 37.37 -26.13 -21.37
CA PHE A 496 38.14 -25.74 -22.56
C PHE A 496 39.36 -26.63 -22.68
N ASP A 497 39.58 -27.18 -23.86
CA ASP A 497 40.54 -28.25 -24.05
C ASP A 497 41.35 -28.04 -25.33
N GLU A 498 42.68 -28.13 -25.22
CA GLU A 498 43.64 -27.93 -26.29
C GLU A 498 44.50 -29.17 -26.50
N CYS A 499 44.49 -29.67 -27.74
CA CYS A 499 45.12 -30.94 -28.14
C CYS A 499 46.28 -30.74 -29.11
N ARG A 500 46.43 -29.56 -29.72
CA ARG A 500 47.43 -29.31 -30.78
C ARG A 500 48.75 -28.79 -30.23
N GLU A 501 48.69 -27.94 -29.21
CA GLU A 501 49.87 -27.32 -28.61
C GLU A 501 49.75 -27.19 -27.08
N GLU A 502 50.89 -27.08 -26.41
CA GLU A 502 50.92 -26.80 -24.98
C GLU A 502 50.63 -25.31 -24.74
N ARG A 503 49.50 -25.02 -24.08
CA ARG A 503 49.08 -23.65 -23.78
C ARG A 503 49.01 -23.40 -22.28
N LYS A 504 49.55 -22.25 -21.87
CA LYS A 504 49.32 -21.69 -20.53
C LYS A 504 48.20 -20.65 -20.62
N TRP A 505 47.25 -20.74 -19.70
CA TRP A 505 46.09 -19.86 -19.64
C TRP A 505 46.41 -18.60 -18.87
N THR A 506 46.01 -17.46 -19.42
CA THR A 506 46.17 -16.15 -18.76
C THR A 506 45.00 -15.89 -17.80
N GLY A 507 45.21 -15.06 -16.77
CA GLY A 507 44.13 -14.66 -15.85
C GLY A 507 42.95 -14.02 -16.57
N MET A 508 43.21 -13.20 -17.60
CA MET A 508 42.16 -12.56 -18.40
C MET A 508 41.31 -13.55 -19.21
N GLU A 509 41.89 -14.66 -19.69
CA GLU A 509 41.12 -15.71 -20.37
C GLU A 509 40.25 -16.48 -19.39
N LEU A 510 40.78 -16.80 -18.21
CA LEU A 510 40.02 -17.46 -17.15
C LEU A 510 38.85 -16.61 -16.67
N ASP A 511 39.04 -15.29 -16.52
CA ASP A 511 37.96 -14.35 -16.18
C ASP A 511 36.86 -14.34 -17.25
N ALA A 512 37.24 -14.34 -18.53
CA ALA A 512 36.29 -14.40 -19.63
C ALA A 512 35.54 -15.75 -19.64
N PHE A 513 36.23 -16.86 -19.37
CA PHE A 513 35.59 -18.16 -19.27
C PHE A 513 34.66 -18.27 -18.06
N HIS A 514 34.98 -17.64 -16.93
CA HIS A 514 34.07 -17.49 -15.78
C HIS A 514 32.82 -16.70 -16.15
N ALA A 515 32.94 -15.63 -16.94
CA ALA A 515 31.79 -14.90 -17.46
C ALA A 515 30.92 -15.78 -18.37
N ALA A 516 31.54 -16.59 -19.24
CA ALA A 516 30.81 -17.57 -20.06
C ALA A 516 30.07 -18.60 -19.17
N ALA A 517 30.74 -19.20 -18.19
CA ALA A 517 30.13 -20.15 -17.24
C ALA A 517 28.96 -19.53 -16.45
N SER A 518 29.07 -18.25 -16.08
CA SER A 518 28.01 -17.52 -15.38
C SER A 518 26.77 -17.34 -16.25
N ILE A 519 26.92 -17.16 -17.56
CA ILE A 519 25.79 -17.06 -18.51
C ILE A 519 25.05 -18.40 -18.61
N PHE A 520 25.75 -19.54 -18.65
CA PHE A 520 25.12 -20.86 -18.59
C PHE A 520 24.33 -21.04 -17.28
N GLY A 521 24.92 -20.62 -16.16
CA GLY A 521 24.25 -20.63 -14.85
C GLY A 521 23.00 -19.76 -14.78
N ALA A 522 23.06 -18.56 -15.36
CA ALA A 522 21.93 -17.63 -15.44
C ALA A 522 20.81 -18.14 -16.38
N ALA A 523 21.17 -18.75 -17.51
CA ALA A 523 20.21 -19.34 -18.45
C ALA A 523 19.42 -20.48 -17.79
N GLU A 524 20.11 -21.38 -17.09
CA GLU A 524 19.48 -22.48 -16.36
C GLU A 524 18.63 -21.97 -15.18
N SER A 525 19.12 -20.98 -14.41
CA SER A 525 18.33 -20.34 -13.34
C SER A 525 17.03 -19.72 -13.89
N ARG A 526 17.10 -19.05 -15.04
CA ARG A 526 15.92 -18.49 -15.70
C ARG A 526 14.96 -19.58 -16.17
N ALA A 527 15.46 -20.60 -16.87
CA ALA A 527 14.62 -21.70 -17.36
C ALA A 527 13.86 -22.38 -16.20
N ARG A 528 14.54 -22.58 -15.07
CA ARG A 528 13.93 -23.10 -13.83
C ARG A 528 12.86 -22.16 -13.27
N THR A 529 13.18 -20.86 -13.22
CA THR A 529 12.26 -19.83 -12.72
C THR A 529 11.02 -19.71 -13.60
N GLU A 530 11.17 -19.72 -14.93
CA GLU A 530 10.07 -19.68 -15.88
C GLU A 530 9.18 -20.92 -15.77
N GLN A 531 9.77 -22.12 -15.62
CA GLN A 531 8.99 -23.34 -15.36
C GLN A 531 8.24 -23.24 -14.02
N GLN A 532 8.86 -22.72 -12.97
CA GLN A 532 8.20 -22.50 -11.68
C GLN A 532 7.07 -21.47 -11.78
N VAL A 533 7.27 -20.37 -12.51
CA VAL A 533 6.26 -19.32 -12.73
C VAL A 533 5.10 -19.86 -13.55
N LEU A 534 5.35 -20.58 -14.63
CA LEU A 534 4.30 -21.23 -15.44
C LEU A 534 3.51 -22.25 -14.61
N HIS A 535 4.20 -23.04 -13.79
CA HIS A 535 3.55 -23.97 -12.87
C HIS A 535 2.68 -23.23 -11.84
N ARG A 536 3.22 -22.18 -11.21
CA ARG A 536 2.51 -21.30 -10.26
C ARG A 536 1.30 -20.62 -10.89
N GLN A 537 1.42 -20.12 -12.12
CA GLN A 537 0.33 -19.51 -12.87
C GLN A 537 -0.79 -20.52 -13.16
N ARG A 538 -0.46 -21.76 -13.55
CA ARG A 538 -1.47 -22.81 -13.73
C ARG A 538 -2.21 -23.12 -12.43
N THR A 539 -1.49 -23.24 -11.30
CA THR A 539 -2.11 -23.44 -9.98
C THR A 539 -3.04 -22.27 -9.62
N LEU A 540 -2.57 -21.03 -9.76
CA LEU A 540 -3.39 -19.84 -9.43
C LEU A 540 -4.61 -19.72 -10.34
N SER A 541 -4.49 -20.04 -11.63
CA SER A 541 -5.60 -20.04 -12.57
C SER A 541 -6.70 -21.02 -12.15
N LEU A 542 -6.33 -22.23 -11.72
CA LEU A 542 -7.28 -23.22 -11.18
C LEU A 542 -8.02 -22.66 -9.96
N LEU A 543 -7.28 -22.12 -8.98
CA LEU A 543 -7.87 -21.59 -7.75
C LEU A 543 -8.80 -20.41 -8.05
N HIS A 544 -8.40 -19.50 -8.93
CA HIS A 544 -9.23 -18.39 -9.39
C HIS A 544 -10.49 -18.86 -10.10
N GLU A 545 -10.41 -19.89 -10.95
CA GLU A 545 -11.57 -20.44 -11.64
C GLU A 545 -12.55 -21.08 -10.66
N ILE A 546 -12.06 -21.90 -9.71
CA ILE A 546 -12.89 -22.51 -8.65
C ILE A 546 -13.57 -21.44 -7.78
N VAL A 547 -12.84 -20.40 -7.38
CA VAL A 547 -13.40 -19.28 -6.61
C VAL A 547 -14.42 -18.51 -7.45
N GLY A 548 -14.13 -18.25 -8.73
CA GLY A 548 -15.04 -17.56 -9.65
C GLY A 548 -16.37 -18.30 -9.81
N ILE A 549 -16.31 -19.61 -10.05
CA ILE A 549 -17.50 -20.49 -10.13
C ILE A 549 -18.28 -20.44 -8.80
N SER A 550 -17.58 -20.50 -7.65
CA SER A 550 -18.19 -20.46 -6.32
C SER A 550 -18.85 -19.12 -5.97
N LEU A 551 -18.35 -18.02 -6.54
CA LEU A 551 -18.92 -16.69 -6.35
C LEU A 551 -20.12 -16.42 -7.26
N GLN A 552 -20.12 -16.98 -8.47
CA GLN A 552 -21.16 -16.73 -9.49
C GLN A 552 -22.30 -17.76 -9.48
N ALA A 553 -22.11 -18.93 -8.88
CA ALA A 553 -23.14 -19.95 -8.87
C ALA A 553 -24.28 -19.61 -7.90
N ASP A 554 -25.52 -19.78 -8.36
CA ASP A 554 -26.74 -19.64 -7.56
C ASP A 554 -27.19 -20.96 -6.91
N ASP A 555 -26.67 -22.09 -7.41
CA ASP A 555 -27.01 -23.45 -6.95
C ASP A 555 -25.75 -24.27 -6.67
N ILE A 556 -25.75 -24.94 -5.51
CA ILE A 556 -24.71 -25.84 -5.05
C ILE A 556 -24.48 -27.01 -6.02
N LYS A 557 -25.53 -27.51 -6.69
CA LYS A 557 -25.41 -28.62 -7.65
C LYS A 557 -24.69 -28.18 -8.92
N GLU A 558 -25.06 -27.03 -9.47
CA GLU A 558 -24.41 -26.51 -10.68
C GLU A 558 -22.95 -26.11 -10.41
N MET A 559 -22.69 -25.47 -9.26
CA MET A 559 -21.33 -25.17 -8.82
C MET A 559 -20.45 -26.42 -8.77
N THR A 560 -20.91 -27.44 -8.04
CA THR A 560 -20.12 -28.67 -7.85
C THR A 560 -19.96 -29.48 -9.13
N ARG A 561 -20.95 -29.46 -10.04
CA ARG A 561 -20.85 -30.06 -11.38
C ARG A 561 -19.71 -29.45 -12.20
N VAL A 562 -19.65 -28.13 -12.29
CA VAL A 562 -18.59 -27.43 -13.04
C VAL A 562 -17.22 -27.66 -12.38
N VAL A 563 -17.17 -27.66 -11.05
CA VAL A 563 -15.93 -27.91 -10.30
C VAL A 563 -15.37 -29.30 -10.56
N VAL A 564 -16.18 -30.37 -10.53
CA VAL A 564 -15.68 -31.73 -10.80
C VAL A 564 -15.18 -31.90 -12.24
N GLU A 565 -15.83 -31.23 -13.20
CA GLU A 565 -15.43 -31.24 -14.62
C GLU A 565 -14.08 -30.56 -14.83
N ARG A 566 -13.88 -29.39 -14.22
CA ARG A 566 -12.61 -28.64 -14.31
C ARG A 566 -11.47 -29.33 -13.58
N LEU A 567 -11.72 -29.78 -12.35
CA LEU A 567 -10.71 -30.44 -11.54
C LEU A 567 -10.30 -31.79 -12.16
N GLY A 568 -11.26 -32.57 -12.65
CA GLY A 568 -11.00 -33.84 -13.33
C GLY A 568 -10.18 -33.65 -14.62
N GLY A 569 -10.53 -32.68 -15.45
CA GLY A 569 -9.80 -32.38 -16.69
C GLY A 569 -8.36 -31.88 -16.46
N LEU A 570 -8.12 -31.07 -15.43
CA LEU A 570 -6.77 -30.54 -15.14
C LEU A 570 -5.83 -31.63 -14.64
N ILE A 571 -6.30 -32.47 -13.71
CA ILE A 571 -5.52 -33.56 -13.12
C ILE A 571 -5.42 -34.75 -14.10
N GLN A 572 -6.18 -34.72 -15.20
CA GLN A 572 -6.34 -35.84 -16.13
C GLN A 572 -6.80 -37.11 -15.40
N ALA A 573 -7.65 -36.94 -14.38
CA ALA A 573 -8.25 -38.05 -13.67
C ALA A 573 -9.33 -38.70 -14.57
N ASP A 574 -9.36 -40.03 -14.59
CA ASP A 574 -10.37 -40.77 -15.35
C ASP A 574 -11.78 -40.55 -14.77
N GLY A 575 -11.90 -40.25 -13.47
CA GLY A 575 -13.14 -39.82 -12.82
C GLY A 575 -12.92 -38.84 -11.67
N CYS A 576 -13.88 -37.96 -11.41
CA CYS A 576 -13.86 -36.99 -10.31
C CYS A 576 -15.24 -36.89 -9.67
N PHE A 577 -15.31 -36.96 -8.34
CA PHE A 577 -16.57 -37.03 -7.61
C PHE A 577 -16.56 -36.13 -6.38
N ILE A 578 -17.69 -35.52 -6.05
CA ILE A 578 -17.92 -34.80 -4.79
C ILE A 578 -19.05 -35.49 -4.03
N THR A 579 -18.81 -35.68 -2.73
CA THR A 579 -19.81 -36.13 -1.76
C THR A 579 -20.07 -35.07 -0.71
N LEU A 580 -21.30 -35.03 -0.22
CA LEU A 580 -21.66 -34.40 1.05
C LEU A 580 -21.68 -35.44 2.16
N TRP A 581 -21.50 -34.99 3.40
CA TRP A 581 -21.59 -35.82 4.59
C TRP A 581 -22.88 -35.52 5.35
N ASP A 582 -23.71 -36.53 5.57
CA ASP A 582 -24.84 -36.45 6.50
C ASP A 582 -24.37 -36.89 7.89
N ASP A 583 -24.28 -35.94 8.82
CA ASP A 583 -23.78 -36.22 10.16
C ASP A 583 -24.80 -36.96 11.04
N THR A 584 -26.09 -36.95 10.68
CA THR A 584 -27.17 -37.65 11.39
C THR A 584 -27.21 -39.12 10.97
N ALA A 585 -27.21 -39.36 9.65
CA ALA A 585 -27.23 -40.71 9.11
C ALA A 585 -25.84 -41.38 9.13
N LYS A 586 -24.77 -40.59 9.31
CA LYS A 586 -23.36 -41.00 9.17
C LYS A 586 -23.09 -41.65 7.80
N LEU A 587 -23.64 -41.06 6.74
CA LEU A 587 -23.57 -41.58 5.37
C LEU A 587 -23.11 -40.50 4.39
N PRO A 588 -22.29 -40.86 3.38
CA PRO A 588 -21.98 -39.95 2.29
C PRO A 588 -23.13 -39.86 1.28
N ILE A 589 -23.42 -38.66 0.81
CA ILE A 589 -24.43 -38.37 -0.20
C ILE A 589 -23.71 -37.91 -1.48
N PRO A 590 -23.82 -38.65 -2.60
CA PRO A 590 -23.28 -38.19 -3.89
C PRO A 590 -23.88 -36.84 -4.28
N LEU A 591 -23.01 -35.87 -4.61
CA LEU A 591 -23.43 -34.51 -4.99
C LEU A 591 -23.16 -34.22 -6.46
N ALA A 592 -21.95 -34.53 -6.93
CA ALA A 592 -21.54 -34.32 -8.32
C ALA A 592 -20.54 -35.38 -8.77
N SER A 593 -20.51 -35.64 -10.08
CA SER A 593 -19.65 -36.67 -10.68
C SER A 593 -19.23 -36.27 -12.10
N TYR A 594 -18.02 -36.65 -12.48
CA TYR A 594 -17.42 -36.44 -13.79
C TYR A 594 -16.61 -37.67 -14.22
N GLY A 595 -16.62 -37.99 -15.51
CA GLY A 595 -15.79 -39.04 -16.09
C GLY A 595 -16.30 -40.46 -15.84
N MET A 596 -15.36 -41.39 -15.68
CA MET A 596 -15.59 -42.81 -15.46
C MET A 596 -16.57 -43.05 -14.32
N SER A 597 -17.54 -43.93 -14.52
CA SER A 597 -18.51 -44.34 -13.50
C SER A 597 -19.37 -43.19 -12.93
N ALA A 598 -19.49 -42.06 -13.63
CA ALA A 598 -20.32 -40.92 -13.18
C ALA A 598 -21.79 -41.31 -12.96
N ASP A 599 -22.41 -42.01 -13.91
CA ASP A 599 -23.81 -42.47 -13.79
C ASP A 599 -24.00 -43.44 -12.63
N VAL A 600 -23.02 -44.33 -12.42
CA VAL A 600 -23.00 -45.29 -11.31
C VAL A 600 -22.87 -44.58 -9.97
N TYR A 601 -22.05 -43.52 -9.91
CA TYR A 601 -21.84 -42.73 -8.70
C TYR A 601 -23.05 -41.89 -8.33
N ALA A 602 -23.71 -41.26 -9.31
CA ALA A 602 -24.92 -40.47 -9.07
C ALA A 602 -26.08 -41.34 -8.53
N ALA A 603 -26.16 -42.60 -8.94
CA ALA A 603 -27.15 -43.56 -8.46
C ALA A 603 -26.76 -44.30 -7.16
N PHE A 604 -25.53 -44.09 -6.66
CA PHE A 604 -24.99 -44.82 -5.52
C PHE A 604 -25.72 -44.47 -4.22
N LYS A 605 -26.18 -45.49 -3.49
CA LYS A 605 -26.77 -45.37 -2.16
C LYS A 605 -25.99 -46.23 -1.17
N PRO A 606 -25.12 -45.64 -0.33
CA PRO A 606 -24.38 -46.40 0.67
C PRO A 606 -25.32 -46.94 1.75
N ARG A 607 -25.00 -48.11 2.31
CA ARG A 607 -25.75 -48.70 3.42
C ARG A 607 -25.12 -48.27 4.74
N GLN A 608 -25.92 -48.23 5.78
CA GLN A 608 -25.45 -47.94 7.13
C GLN A 608 -24.43 -49.02 7.57
N GLY A 609 -23.20 -48.60 7.83
CA GLY A 609 -22.08 -49.49 8.20
C GLY A 609 -21.08 -49.81 7.08
N ASP A 610 -21.34 -49.43 5.82
CA ASP A 610 -20.36 -49.57 4.73
C ASP A 610 -19.21 -48.56 4.92
N LEU A 611 -17.95 -49.04 4.92
CA LEU A 611 -16.78 -48.15 4.98
C LEU A 611 -16.49 -47.56 3.60
N THR A 612 -16.70 -46.25 3.46
CA THR A 612 -16.45 -45.51 2.22
C THR A 612 -15.14 -44.73 2.26
N PHE A 613 -14.58 -44.42 1.07
CA PHE A 613 -13.42 -43.52 0.98
C PHE A 613 -13.68 -42.15 1.62
N THR A 614 -14.89 -41.59 1.42
CA THR A 614 -15.33 -40.33 2.03
C THR A 614 -15.30 -40.40 3.55
N GLU A 615 -15.87 -41.45 4.13
CA GLU A 615 -15.87 -41.64 5.59
C GLU A 615 -14.45 -41.75 6.12
N SER A 616 -13.59 -42.55 5.48
CA SER A 616 -12.19 -42.70 5.88
C SER A 616 -11.45 -41.36 5.87
N ALA A 617 -11.56 -40.57 4.80
CA ALA A 617 -10.87 -39.28 4.70
C ALA A 617 -11.35 -38.29 5.78
N LEU A 618 -12.66 -38.25 6.04
CA LEU A 618 -13.26 -37.44 7.10
C LEU A 618 -12.93 -37.93 8.52
N ARG A 619 -12.73 -39.24 8.71
CA ARG A 619 -12.34 -39.84 9.99
C ARG A 619 -10.89 -39.48 10.33
N TYR A 620 -9.98 -39.60 9.36
CA TYR A 620 -8.57 -39.26 9.57
C TYR A 620 -8.27 -37.76 9.48
N GLY A 621 -9.15 -36.97 8.87
CA GLY A 621 -8.97 -35.52 8.72
C GLY A 621 -7.80 -35.13 7.81
N ARG A 622 -7.41 -36.02 6.87
CA ARG A 622 -6.30 -35.80 5.94
C ARG A 622 -6.58 -36.43 4.58
N THR A 623 -5.86 -35.95 3.57
CA THR A 623 -5.85 -36.53 2.23
C THR A 623 -5.39 -37.99 2.27
N LEU A 624 -6.10 -38.86 1.55
CA LEU A 624 -5.74 -40.26 1.39
C LEU A 624 -5.22 -40.49 -0.03
N VAL A 625 -3.97 -40.91 -0.13
CA VAL A 625 -3.31 -41.29 -1.38
C VAL A 625 -3.33 -42.81 -1.48
N VAL A 626 -4.04 -43.36 -2.46
CA VAL A 626 -4.18 -44.80 -2.67
C VAL A 626 -3.71 -45.16 -4.06
N GLU A 627 -2.44 -45.58 -4.18
CA GLU A 627 -1.84 -45.99 -5.46
C GLU A 627 -2.36 -47.36 -5.93
N ASP A 628 -2.87 -48.19 -5.02
CA ASP A 628 -3.52 -49.47 -5.32
C ASP A 628 -4.77 -49.68 -4.47
N THR A 629 -5.93 -49.63 -5.12
CA THR A 629 -7.23 -49.83 -4.48
C THR A 629 -7.50 -51.30 -4.11
N SER A 630 -6.80 -52.28 -4.69
CA SER A 630 -7.11 -53.70 -4.47
C SER A 630 -6.76 -54.20 -3.05
N ALA A 631 -5.87 -53.50 -2.35
CA ALA A 631 -5.36 -53.86 -1.02
C ALA A 631 -5.54 -52.73 0.02
N THR A 632 -6.42 -51.76 -0.24
CA THR A 632 -6.58 -50.58 0.63
C THR A 632 -7.45 -50.87 1.87
N PRO A 633 -7.10 -50.34 3.06
CA PRO A 633 -7.94 -50.43 4.25
C PRO A 633 -8.99 -49.31 4.33
N TYR A 634 -9.03 -48.39 3.35
CA TYR A 634 -9.82 -47.15 3.43
C TYR A 634 -11.24 -47.25 2.84
N ALA A 635 -11.60 -48.36 2.21
CA ALA A 635 -12.95 -48.61 1.72
C ALA A 635 -13.23 -50.11 1.61
N ASP A 636 -14.50 -50.50 1.69
CA ASP A 636 -14.90 -51.91 1.54
C ASP A 636 -14.72 -52.41 0.11
N LYS A 637 -14.36 -53.71 -0.01
CA LYS A 637 -14.13 -54.37 -1.31
C LYS A 637 -15.33 -54.29 -2.25
N SER A 638 -16.55 -54.36 -1.71
CA SER A 638 -17.81 -54.23 -2.45
C SER A 638 -17.94 -52.87 -3.13
N ILE A 639 -17.51 -51.80 -2.47
CA ILE A 639 -17.52 -50.43 -3.01
C ILE A 639 -16.43 -50.27 -4.06
N ILE A 640 -15.22 -50.74 -3.79
CA ILE A 640 -14.08 -50.63 -4.72
C ILE A 640 -14.38 -51.31 -6.06
N GLN A 641 -15.01 -52.49 -6.02
CA GLN A 641 -15.38 -53.25 -7.22
C GLN A 641 -16.44 -52.54 -8.09
N MET A 642 -17.27 -51.69 -7.50
CA MET A 642 -18.34 -50.97 -8.21
C MET A 642 -17.82 -49.86 -9.13
N PHE A 643 -16.68 -49.23 -8.78
CA PHE A 643 -16.20 -48.02 -9.46
C PHE A 643 -14.96 -48.23 -10.34
N ALA A 644 -14.42 -49.46 -10.43
CA ALA A 644 -13.32 -49.87 -11.32
C ALA A 644 -11.99 -49.08 -11.25
N ALA A 645 -11.85 -48.16 -10.29
CA ALA A 645 -10.62 -47.38 -10.09
C ALA A 645 -9.48 -48.27 -9.55
N LYS A 646 -8.27 -48.10 -10.10
CA LYS A 646 -7.03 -48.77 -9.64
C LYS A 646 -6.24 -47.91 -8.66
N SER A 647 -6.33 -46.59 -8.78
CA SER A 647 -5.76 -45.64 -7.83
C SER A 647 -6.77 -44.53 -7.54
N VAL A 648 -6.77 -44.00 -6.32
CA VAL A 648 -7.65 -42.89 -5.92
C VAL A 648 -6.90 -41.88 -5.04
N LEU A 649 -7.23 -40.61 -5.21
CA LEU A 649 -6.87 -39.52 -4.31
C LEU A 649 -8.13 -38.97 -3.67
N VAL A 650 -8.21 -39.03 -2.34
CA VAL A 650 -9.41 -38.66 -1.58
C VAL A 650 -9.09 -37.46 -0.71
N LEU A 651 -9.80 -36.35 -0.93
CA LEU A 651 -9.53 -35.07 -0.30
C LEU A 651 -10.70 -34.70 0.61
N PRO A 652 -10.50 -34.55 1.92
CA PRO A 652 -11.58 -34.24 2.84
C PRO A 652 -12.04 -32.78 2.67
N LEU A 653 -13.35 -32.58 2.55
CA LEU A 653 -13.96 -31.25 2.56
C LEU A 653 -14.27 -30.89 4.01
N ILE A 654 -13.35 -30.16 4.65
CA ILE A 654 -13.49 -29.69 6.03
C ILE A 654 -13.27 -28.18 6.04
N ALA A 655 -14.24 -27.45 6.58
CA ALA A 655 -14.18 -25.99 6.77
C ALA A 655 -14.62 -25.64 8.18
N SER A 656 -13.90 -24.77 8.88
CA SER A 656 -14.20 -24.37 10.27
C SER A 656 -14.45 -25.55 11.23
N GLU A 657 -13.64 -26.62 11.12
CA GLU A 657 -13.79 -27.92 11.83
C GLU A 657 -15.04 -28.75 11.47
N LYS A 658 -15.93 -28.24 10.61
CA LYS A 658 -17.13 -28.93 10.14
C LYS A 658 -16.77 -29.90 9.00
N LYS A 659 -17.19 -31.17 9.15
CA LYS A 659 -17.01 -32.22 8.13
C LYS A 659 -18.12 -32.11 7.08
N MET A 660 -17.76 -31.65 5.90
CA MET A 660 -18.73 -31.36 4.83
C MET A 660 -18.85 -32.50 3.83
N GLY A 661 -17.79 -33.28 3.59
CA GLY A 661 -17.76 -34.31 2.57
C GLY A 661 -16.36 -34.67 2.08
N ALA A 662 -16.25 -35.15 0.84
CA ALA A 662 -14.95 -35.39 0.19
C ALA A 662 -15.00 -35.20 -1.32
N VAL A 663 -13.85 -34.82 -1.90
CA VAL A 663 -13.56 -34.93 -3.34
C VAL A 663 -12.79 -36.22 -3.57
N ILE A 664 -13.15 -36.99 -4.59
CA ILE A 664 -12.50 -38.25 -4.96
C ILE A 664 -12.05 -38.14 -6.42
N LEU A 665 -10.74 -38.24 -6.65
CA LEU A 665 -10.16 -38.37 -7.98
C LEU A 665 -9.79 -39.84 -8.21
N ALA A 666 -10.24 -40.41 -9.32
CA ALA A 666 -10.11 -41.82 -9.64
C ALA A 666 -9.37 -42.03 -10.95
N PHE A 667 -8.49 -43.04 -10.96
CA PHE A 667 -7.68 -43.43 -12.11
C PHE A 667 -7.92 -44.91 -12.42
N GLY A 668 -8.27 -45.23 -13.67
CA GLY A 668 -8.50 -46.59 -14.18
C GLY A 668 -7.20 -47.39 -14.38
N LYS A 669 -6.05 -46.72 -14.38
CA LYS A 669 -4.71 -47.32 -14.35
C LYS A 669 -4.01 -46.99 -13.03
N ARG A 670 -2.97 -47.76 -12.68
CA ARG A 670 -2.13 -47.42 -11.52
C ARG A 670 -1.46 -46.07 -11.78
N HIS A 671 -1.72 -45.11 -10.92
CA HIS A 671 -1.16 -43.77 -10.95
C HIS A 671 -0.29 -43.54 -9.74
N ARG A 672 0.90 -42.96 -9.95
CA ARG A 672 1.84 -42.61 -8.88
C ARG A 672 1.76 -41.11 -8.67
N PHE A 673 1.24 -40.70 -7.52
CA PHE A 673 0.94 -39.30 -7.25
C PHE A 673 2.21 -38.51 -6.97
N GLN A 674 2.35 -37.37 -7.65
CA GLN A 674 3.43 -36.43 -7.35
C GLN A 674 3.03 -35.54 -6.17
N LYS A 675 4.02 -35.04 -5.42
CA LYS A 675 3.75 -34.21 -4.23
C LYS A 675 3.04 -32.90 -4.62
N GLU A 676 3.42 -32.35 -5.76
CA GLU A 676 2.85 -31.13 -6.35
C GLU A 676 1.38 -31.32 -6.74
N GLU A 677 1.04 -32.48 -7.32
CA GLU A 677 -0.33 -32.85 -7.71
C GLU A 677 -1.25 -32.92 -6.48
N ILE A 678 -0.78 -33.53 -5.38
CA ILE A 678 -1.52 -33.63 -4.12
C ILE A 678 -1.80 -32.24 -3.54
N VAL A 679 -0.78 -31.38 -3.47
CA VAL A 679 -0.90 -30.03 -2.89
C VAL A 679 -1.92 -29.18 -3.64
N ILE A 680 -1.94 -29.25 -4.97
CA ILE A 680 -2.92 -28.52 -5.79
C ILE A 680 -4.35 -29.00 -5.49
N CYS A 681 -4.52 -30.32 -5.39
CA CYS A 681 -5.82 -30.92 -5.09
C CYS A 681 -6.30 -30.58 -3.66
N GLU A 682 -5.39 -30.53 -2.68
CA GLU A 682 -5.69 -30.11 -1.30
C GLU A 682 -6.17 -28.65 -1.24
N GLN A 683 -5.49 -27.76 -1.97
CA GLN A 683 -5.89 -26.35 -2.05
C GLN A 683 -7.26 -26.19 -2.72
N ALA A 684 -7.50 -26.91 -3.81
CA ALA A 684 -8.80 -26.94 -4.47
C ALA A 684 -9.90 -27.46 -3.53
N SER A 685 -9.63 -28.56 -2.80
CA SER A 685 -10.56 -29.14 -1.83
C SER A 685 -10.92 -28.17 -0.71
N ALA A 686 -9.96 -27.44 -0.16
CA ALA A 686 -10.22 -26.42 0.87
C ALA A 686 -11.13 -25.29 0.36
N LEU A 687 -10.92 -24.81 -0.87
CA LEU A 687 -11.78 -23.79 -1.48
C LEU A 687 -13.19 -24.31 -1.74
N ILE A 688 -13.32 -25.56 -2.19
CA ILE A 688 -14.62 -26.22 -2.38
C ILE A 688 -15.34 -26.34 -1.04
N ALA A 689 -14.63 -26.73 0.03
CA ALA A 689 -15.21 -26.83 1.37
C ALA A 689 -15.75 -25.48 1.87
N LEU A 690 -14.98 -24.40 1.67
CA LEU A 690 -15.41 -23.04 2.02
C LEU A 690 -16.61 -22.58 1.18
N ALA A 691 -16.64 -22.90 -0.12
CA ALA A 691 -17.79 -22.60 -0.97
C ALA A 691 -19.06 -23.32 -0.50
N LEU A 692 -18.96 -24.61 -0.16
CA LEU A 692 -20.06 -25.38 0.39
C LEU A 692 -20.55 -24.83 1.74
N GLU A 693 -19.63 -24.40 2.62
CA GLU A 693 -19.96 -23.74 3.89
C GLU A 693 -20.75 -22.45 3.66
N LYS A 694 -20.30 -21.60 2.72
CA LYS A 694 -21.02 -20.40 2.30
C LYS A 694 -22.43 -20.74 1.81
N PHE A 695 -22.60 -21.72 0.91
CA PHE A 695 -23.92 -22.09 0.39
C PHE A 695 -24.86 -22.56 1.51
N GLN A 696 -24.38 -23.39 2.45
CA GLN A 696 -25.17 -23.79 3.61
C GLN A 696 -25.58 -22.59 4.48
N ALA A 697 -24.63 -21.68 4.76
CA ALA A 697 -24.89 -20.49 5.56
C ALA A 697 -25.90 -19.53 4.89
N VAL A 698 -25.80 -19.34 3.57
CA VAL A 698 -26.75 -18.51 2.80
C VAL A 698 -28.15 -19.12 2.81
N GLU A 699 -28.26 -20.44 2.65
CA GLU A 699 -29.56 -21.12 2.66
C GLU A 699 -30.22 -21.06 4.05
N GLU A 700 -29.45 -21.26 5.12
CA GLU A 700 -29.92 -21.07 6.50
C GLU A 700 -30.35 -19.63 6.80
N ALA A 701 -29.60 -18.64 6.32
CA ALA A 701 -29.96 -17.23 6.45
C ALA A 701 -31.23 -16.91 5.66
N ARG A 702 -31.39 -17.44 4.44
CA ARG A 702 -32.59 -17.25 3.61
C ARG A 702 -33.83 -17.87 4.23
N ARG A 703 -33.71 -19.07 4.82
CA ARG A 703 -34.80 -19.71 5.58
C ARG A 703 -35.19 -18.86 6.80
N ARG A 704 -34.22 -18.38 7.58
CA ARG A 704 -34.46 -17.47 8.71
C ARG A 704 -35.14 -16.16 8.29
N ALA A 705 -34.67 -15.54 7.21
CA ALA A 705 -35.25 -14.29 6.70
C ALA A 705 -36.70 -14.49 6.19
N THR A 706 -36.96 -15.60 5.48
CA THR A 706 -38.31 -15.91 4.98
C THR A 706 -39.28 -16.19 6.12
N ALA A 707 -38.84 -16.93 7.15
CA ALA A 707 -39.61 -17.13 8.36
C ALA A 707 -39.90 -15.80 9.08
N SER A 708 -38.87 -14.96 9.27
CA SER A 708 -39.01 -13.65 9.92
C SER A 708 -39.95 -12.70 9.15
N GLU A 709 -39.88 -12.66 7.83
CA GLU A 709 -40.75 -11.81 7.01
C GLU A 709 -42.21 -12.30 7.02
N THR A 710 -42.41 -13.61 7.03
CA THR A 710 -43.74 -14.24 7.14
C THR A 710 -44.37 -13.90 8.50
N LEU A 711 -43.59 -14.01 9.59
CA LEU A 711 -44.01 -13.63 10.93
C LEU A 711 -44.25 -12.13 11.07
N ARG A 712 -43.40 -11.28 10.48
CA ARG A 712 -43.55 -9.81 10.47
C ARG A 712 -44.84 -9.37 9.79
N LYS A 713 -45.17 -9.97 8.63
CA LYS A 713 -46.43 -9.72 7.93
C LYS A 713 -47.64 -10.15 8.74
N ALA A 714 -47.58 -11.30 9.42
CA ALA A 714 -48.64 -11.75 10.31
C ALA A 714 -48.84 -10.79 11.50
N GLY A 715 -47.75 -10.31 12.12
CA GLY A 715 -47.80 -9.37 13.23
C GLY A 715 -48.36 -7.99 12.87
N LEU A 716 -48.07 -7.47 11.68
CA LEU A 716 -48.58 -6.16 11.22
C LEU A 716 -50.10 -6.15 11.00
N VAL A 717 -50.67 -7.24 10.50
CA VAL A 717 -52.13 -7.37 10.31
C VAL A 717 -52.87 -7.41 11.66
N ILE A 718 -52.21 -7.89 12.73
CA ILE A 718 -52.79 -7.98 14.08
C ILE A 718 -52.83 -6.61 14.77
N MET A 719 -51.83 -5.75 14.53
CA MET A 719 -51.68 -4.45 15.22
C MET A 719 -52.63 -3.35 14.69
N GLU A 720 -53.22 -3.50 13.50
CA GLU A 720 -53.94 -2.40 12.85
C GLU A 720 -55.39 -2.19 13.35
N LYS A 721 -55.95 -3.07 14.20
CA LYS A 721 -57.41 -3.06 14.46
C LYS A 721 -58.00 -3.32 15.86
N LEU A 722 -57.29 -3.71 16.92
CA LEU A 722 -57.97 -4.35 18.06
C LEU A 722 -57.56 -3.84 19.46
N GLU A 723 -58.55 -3.72 20.36
CA GLU A 723 -58.34 -3.66 21.82
C GLU A 723 -57.64 -4.94 22.32
N MET A 724 -56.92 -4.86 23.44
CA MET A 724 -56.00 -5.90 23.93
C MET A 724 -56.59 -7.32 23.94
N ASP A 725 -57.86 -7.46 24.33
CA ASP A 725 -58.58 -8.75 24.39
C ASP A 725 -58.80 -9.39 23.00
N GLN A 726 -59.05 -8.56 22.00
CA GLN A 726 -59.27 -9.03 20.64
C GLN A 726 -57.96 -9.40 19.94
N ALA A 727 -56.85 -8.75 20.30
CA ALA A 727 -55.52 -9.10 19.81
C ALA A 727 -55.07 -10.49 20.30
N VAL A 728 -55.27 -10.79 21.58
CA VAL A 728 -54.92 -12.09 22.18
C VAL A 728 -55.69 -13.25 21.53
N ASN A 729 -56.99 -13.08 21.28
CA ASN A 729 -57.80 -14.09 20.64
C ASN A 729 -57.36 -14.41 19.21
N HIS A 730 -56.93 -13.39 18.45
CA HIS A 730 -56.41 -13.57 17.10
C HIS A 730 -55.03 -14.24 17.09
N ILE A 731 -54.17 -13.89 18.06
CA ILE A 731 -52.87 -14.54 18.29
C ILE A 731 -53.06 -16.04 18.52
N LEU A 732 -53.95 -16.43 19.44
CA LEU A 732 -54.23 -17.84 19.71
C LEU A 732 -54.77 -18.58 18.46
N GLU A 733 -55.49 -17.90 17.57
CA GLU A 733 -55.92 -18.48 16.28
C GLU A 733 -54.75 -18.83 15.36
N GLN A 734 -53.76 -17.94 15.26
CA GLN A 734 -52.57 -18.17 14.44
C GLN A 734 -51.70 -19.29 15.02
N LEU A 735 -51.61 -19.41 16.34
CA LEU A 735 -50.87 -20.49 17.01
C LEU A 735 -51.35 -21.87 16.53
N ARG A 736 -52.66 -22.04 16.27
CA ARG A 736 -53.24 -23.31 15.81
C ARG A 736 -52.73 -23.76 14.44
N ARG A 737 -52.20 -22.83 13.64
CA ARG A 737 -51.60 -23.13 12.32
C ARG A 737 -50.16 -23.66 12.44
N VAL A 738 -49.53 -23.46 13.59
CA VAL A 738 -48.10 -23.76 13.83
C VAL A 738 -47.94 -24.91 14.82
N ALA A 739 -48.83 -25.02 15.82
CA ALA A 739 -48.85 -26.10 16.81
C ALA A 739 -50.29 -26.63 17.00
N GLN A 740 -50.46 -27.96 17.00
CA GLN A 740 -51.75 -28.58 17.31
C GLN A 740 -52.01 -28.55 18.82
N TYR A 741 -53.07 -27.87 19.25
CA TYR A 741 -53.48 -27.80 20.65
C TYR A 741 -55.00 -27.94 20.80
N ASP A 742 -55.45 -28.39 21.97
CA ASP A 742 -56.86 -28.52 22.32
C ASP A 742 -57.38 -27.26 23.03
N SER A 743 -56.60 -26.73 23.99
CA SER A 743 -56.79 -25.38 24.56
C SER A 743 -55.47 -24.63 24.70
N ALA A 744 -55.53 -23.30 24.76
CA ALA A 744 -54.36 -22.44 24.98
C ALA A 744 -54.77 -21.11 25.62
N SER A 745 -53.95 -20.59 26.51
CA SER A 745 -54.17 -19.31 27.20
C SER A 745 -52.94 -18.42 27.24
N VAL A 746 -53.16 -17.11 27.22
CA VAL A 746 -52.15 -16.09 27.48
C VAL A 746 -52.38 -15.51 28.87
N GLN A 747 -51.32 -15.46 29.66
CA GLN A 747 -51.36 -14.99 31.05
C GLN A 747 -50.33 -13.89 31.23
N LEU A 748 -50.72 -12.77 31.86
CA LEU A 748 -49.80 -11.68 32.18
C LEU A 748 -49.48 -11.64 33.65
N LEU A 749 -48.24 -11.27 33.97
CA LEU A 749 -47.74 -11.14 35.32
C LEU A 749 -48.10 -9.75 35.87
N GLU A 750 -48.98 -9.73 36.86
CA GLU A 750 -49.37 -8.55 37.62
C GLU A 750 -48.83 -8.71 39.05
N GLU A 751 -47.77 -7.97 39.38
CA GLU A 751 -47.06 -8.05 40.67
C GLU A 751 -46.59 -9.48 41.00
N ASN A 752 -47.35 -10.22 41.83
CA ASN A 752 -47.06 -11.59 42.27
C ASN A 752 -48.12 -12.60 41.81
N GLU A 753 -48.97 -12.24 40.85
CA GLU A 753 -50.01 -13.12 40.32
C GLU A 753 -49.99 -13.14 38.79
N LEU A 754 -50.24 -14.31 38.21
CA LEU A 754 -50.54 -14.42 36.79
C LEU A 754 -52.05 -14.37 36.59
N VAL A 755 -52.49 -13.52 35.66
CA VAL A 755 -53.89 -13.36 35.29
C VAL A 755 -54.09 -13.85 33.87
N ILE A 756 -55.08 -14.73 33.64
CA ILE A 756 -55.47 -15.12 32.28
C ILE A 756 -56.18 -13.93 31.61
N ILE A 757 -55.55 -13.37 30.58
CA ILE A 757 -56.10 -12.25 29.80
C ILE A 757 -56.75 -12.71 28.48
N GLY A 758 -56.54 -13.98 28.10
CA GLY A 758 -57.20 -14.56 26.95
C GLY A 758 -57.03 -16.07 26.91
N GLY A 759 -58.07 -16.78 26.49
CA GLY A 759 -58.08 -18.24 26.45
C GLY A 759 -58.99 -18.77 25.35
N ARG A 760 -58.56 -19.86 24.70
CA ARG A 760 -59.32 -20.56 23.66
C ARG A 760 -59.29 -22.06 23.90
N GLY A 761 -60.40 -22.75 23.57
CA GLY A 761 -60.52 -24.21 23.65
C GLY A 761 -61.32 -24.73 24.85
N TRP A 762 -61.81 -23.83 25.72
CA TRP A 762 -62.78 -24.15 26.78
C TRP A 762 -64.23 -24.05 26.27
N GLU A 763 -65.14 -24.83 26.85
CA GLU A 763 -66.57 -24.80 26.50
C GLU A 763 -67.21 -23.43 26.75
N ASN A 764 -66.80 -22.76 27.85
CA ASN A 764 -67.15 -21.38 28.15
C ASN A 764 -65.88 -20.56 28.44
N PRO A 765 -65.52 -19.58 27.59
CA PRO A 765 -64.33 -18.73 27.81
C PRO A 765 -64.36 -17.93 29.11
N ASP A 766 -65.55 -17.54 29.58
CA ASP A 766 -65.72 -16.77 30.82
C ASP A 766 -65.34 -17.56 32.09
N ASP A 767 -65.26 -18.90 32.00
CA ASP A 767 -64.85 -19.74 33.12
C ASP A 767 -63.34 -19.62 33.42
N VAL A 768 -62.55 -19.14 32.45
CA VAL A 768 -61.08 -19.03 32.58
C VAL A 768 -60.53 -17.62 32.50
N LEU A 769 -61.24 -16.69 31.86
CA LEU A 769 -60.82 -15.29 31.78
C LEU A 769 -60.81 -14.65 33.17
N GLY A 770 -59.73 -13.95 33.51
CA GLY A 770 -59.55 -13.29 34.81
C GLY A 770 -59.14 -14.22 35.95
N MET A 771 -58.97 -15.53 35.73
CA MET A 771 -58.42 -16.43 36.74
C MET A 771 -57.00 -16.02 37.13
N ARG A 772 -56.72 -16.06 38.44
CA ARG A 772 -55.45 -15.62 39.04
C ARG A 772 -54.69 -16.81 39.63
N PHE A 773 -53.38 -16.84 39.39
CA PHE A 773 -52.46 -17.83 39.96
C PHE A 773 -51.34 -17.14 40.71
N SER A 774 -51.19 -17.44 42.00
CA SER A 774 -50.11 -16.87 42.81
C SER A 774 -48.73 -17.41 42.38
N ILE A 775 -47.74 -16.51 42.33
CA ILE A 775 -46.34 -16.79 41.99
C ILE A 775 -45.45 -16.24 43.13
N PRO A 776 -44.77 -17.10 43.92
CA PRO A 776 -44.77 -18.56 43.85
C PRO A 776 -46.08 -19.20 44.37
N GLY A 777 -46.45 -20.34 43.80
CA GLY A 777 -47.56 -21.18 44.26
C GLY A 777 -47.44 -22.62 43.78
N ASP A 778 -48.33 -23.49 44.26
CA ASP A 778 -48.42 -24.89 43.82
C ASP A 778 -49.12 -25.00 42.46
N ASN A 779 -48.39 -24.64 41.42
CA ASN A 779 -48.81 -24.64 40.01
C ASN A 779 -47.58 -24.66 39.08
N PRO A 780 -47.69 -25.22 37.86
CA PRO A 780 -46.55 -25.25 36.93
C PRO A 780 -46.15 -23.87 36.42
N ASN A 781 -47.03 -22.88 36.51
CA ASN A 781 -46.75 -21.51 36.07
C ASN A 781 -45.60 -20.89 36.89
N SER A 782 -45.52 -21.22 38.19
CA SER A 782 -44.46 -20.72 39.07
C SER A 782 -43.07 -21.11 38.61
N GLU A 783 -42.89 -22.34 38.12
CA GLU A 783 -41.61 -22.83 37.61
C GLU A 783 -41.20 -22.11 36.33
N VAL A 784 -42.14 -21.88 35.40
CA VAL A 784 -41.88 -21.15 34.15
C VAL A 784 -41.47 -19.71 34.41
N ILE A 785 -42.19 -19.00 35.28
CA ILE A 785 -41.90 -17.59 35.59
C ILE A 785 -40.58 -17.44 36.34
N GLN A 786 -40.30 -18.30 37.33
CA GLN A 786 -39.07 -18.20 38.14
C GLN A 786 -37.81 -18.60 37.37
N THR A 787 -37.90 -19.61 36.50
CA THR A 787 -36.74 -20.06 35.71
C THR A 787 -36.53 -19.26 34.45
N GLY A 788 -37.59 -18.61 33.94
CA GLY A 788 -37.59 -17.97 32.61
C GLY A 788 -37.40 -18.97 31.47
N LYS A 789 -37.66 -20.26 31.71
CA LYS A 789 -37.50 -21.34 30.74
C LYS A 789 -38.85 -22.01 30.46
N LEU A 790 -38.99 -22.53 29.24
CA LEU A 790 -40.14 -23.34 28.89
C LEU A 790 -40.20 -24.61 29.76
N LEU A 791 -41.41 -25.03 30.11
CA LEU A 791 -41.68 -26.26 30.86
C LEU A 791 -42.67 -27.11 30.09
N ARG A 792 -42.30 -28.38 29.87
CA ARG A 792 -43.14 -29.37 29.21
C ARG A 792 -43.53 -30.49 30.18
N LEU A 793 -44.83 -30.67 30.39
CA LEU A 793 -45.38 -31.75 31.19
C LEU A 793 -46.07 -32.77 30.29
N SER A 794 -45.56 -34.00 30.30
CA SER A 794 -46.12 -35.10 29.51
C SER A 794 -47.46 -35.61 30.04
N ASP A 795 -47.70 -35.49 31.36
CA ASP A 795 -49.01 -35.78 32.01
C ASP A 795 -49.25 -34.81 33.18
N ALA A 796 -49.97 -33.70 32.95
CA ALA A 796 -50.12 -32.60 33.90
C ALA A 796 -50.88 -33.00 35.18
N GLY A 797 -51.98 -33.75 35.04
CA GLY A 797 -52.82 -34.22 36.15
C GLY A 797 -52.16 -35.21 37.10
N LYS A 798 -51.03 -35.85 36.70
CA LYS A 798 -50.23 -36.70 37.60
C LYS A 798 -49.34 -35.90 38.55
N ILE A 799 -48.92 -34.72 38.13
CA ILE A 799 -47.94 -33.90 38.86
C ILE A 799 -48.68 -32.86 39.69
N TYR A 800 -49.72 -32.22 39.14
CA TYR A 800 -50.50 -31.19 39.81
C TYR A 800 -51.97 -31.57 39.87
N GLN A 801 -52.50 -31.75 41.09
CA GLN A 801 -53.85 -32.29 41.31
C GLN A 801 -54.96 -31.40 40.73
N LYS A 802 -54.74 -30.08 40.67
CA LYS A 802 -55.70 -29.11 40.12
C LYS A 802 -56.05 -29.34 38.64
N PHE A 803 -55.18 -29.97 37.85
CA PHE A 803 -55.52 -30.36 36.47
C PHE A 803 -56.47 -31.57 36.38
N ASN A 804 -56.94 -32.13 37.51
CA ASN A 804 -57.98 -33.15 37.52
C ASN A 804 -59.37 -32.56 37.85
N GLU A 805 -59.46 -31.26 38.12
CA GLU A 805 -60.69 -30.55 38.50
C GLU A 805 -61.16 -29.63 37.35
N PRO A 806 -62.48 -29.46 37.12
CA PRO A 806 -62.99 -28.48 36.16
C PRO A 806 -62.57 -27.05 36.53
N PRO A 807 -62.25 -26.17 35.56
CA PRO A 807 -62.36 -26.34 34.10
C PRO A 807 -61.07 -26.87 33.42
N HIS A 808 -60.13 -27.46 34.17
CA HIS A 808 -58.81 -27.88 33.67
C HIS A 808 -58.66 -29.40 33.49
N ASN A 809 -59.68 -30.18 33.85
CA ASN A 809 -59.67 -31.65 33.85
C ASN A 809 -59.44 -32.31 32.47
N HIS A 810 -59.60 -31.57 31.37
CA HIS A 810 -59.26 -32.04 30.03
C HIS A 810 -57.77 -31.92 29.69
N ILE A 811 -56.98 -31.18 30.47
CA ILE A 811 -55.56 -30.92 30.18
C ILE A 811 -54.72 -32.11 30.64
N ARG A 812 -54.24 -32.89 29.67
CA ARG A 812 -53.40 -34.07 29.91
C ARG A 812 -51.94 -33.82 29.61
N ALA A 813 -51.57 -33.14 28.54
CA ALA A 813 -50.22 -32.61 28.33
C ALA A 813 -50.26 -31.08 28.38
N TRP A 814 -49.20 -30.48 28.92
CA TRP A 814 -49.11 -29.03 29.11
C TRP A 814 -47.74 -28.52 28.70
N LEU A 815 -47.70 -27.41 27.97
CA LEU A 815 -46.50 -26.72 27.56
C LEU A 815 -46.63 -25.24 27.96
N GLY A 816 -45.85 -24.84 28.96
CA GLY A 816 -45.73 -23.46 29.39
C GLY A 816 -44.51 -22.81 28.78
N VAL A 817 -44.71 -21.69 28.09
CA VAL A 817 -43.64 -20.93 27.44
C VAL A 817 -43.63 -19.52 28.01
N PRO A 818 -42.49 -19.03 28.52
CA PRO A 818 -42.42 -17.69 29.10
C PRO A 818 -42.60 -16.63 28.00
N LEU A 819 -43.33 -15.57 28.31
CA LEU A 819 -43.39 -14.37 27.49
C LEU A 819 -42.32 -13.41 27.99
N ILE A 820 -41.26 -13.22 27.20
CA ILE A 820 -40.11 -12.39 27.60
C ILE A 820 -40.05 -11.14 26.72
N ALA A 821 -40.10 -9.98 27.34
CA ALA A 821 -39.90 -8.68 26.68
C ALA A 821 -38.84 -7.88 27.44
N GLN A 822 -37.90 -7.27 26.72
CA GLN A 822 -36.78 -6.50 27.31
C GLN A 822 -36.05 -7.26 28.45
N GLU A 823 -35.75 -8.54 28.23
CA GLU A 823 -35.08 -9.44 29.19
C GLU A 823 -35.86 -9.70 30.50
N LYS A 824 -37.14 -9.33 30.57
CA LYS A 824 -38.03 -9.59 31.70
C LYS A 824 -39.16 -10.53 31.30
N VAL A 825 -39.50 -11.46 32.18
CA VAL A 825 -40.69 -12.31 32.01
C VAL A 825 -41.92 -11.47 32.34
N ILE A 826 -42.73 -11.17 31.32
CA ILE A 826 -43.96 -10.36 31.44
C ILE A 826 -45.22 -11.23 31.59
N GLY A 827 -45.09 -12.54 31.39
CA GLY A 827 -46.21 -13.48 31.44
C GLY A 827 -45.83 -14.87 30.94
N LEU A 828 -46.83 -15.67 30.57
CA LEU A 828 -46.64 -16.97 29.93
C LEU A 828 -47.74 -17.29 28.91
N LEU A 829 -47.37 -18.11 27.93
CA LEU A 829 -48.28 -18.79 27.01
C LEU A 829 -48.39 -20.25 27.45
N ALA A 830 -49.61 -20.67 27.79
CA ALA A 830 -49.92 -22.06 28.12
C ALA A 830 -50.61 -22.73 26.94
N ILE A 831 -50.09 -23.90 26.54
CA ILE A 831 -50.62 -24.71 25.44
C ILE A 831 -50.94 -26.10 25.99
N ASP A 832 -52.16 -26.55 25.73
CA ASP A 832 -52.74 -27.72 26.36
C ASP A 832 -53.15 -28.78 25.34
N SER A 833 -53.06 -30.05 25.73
CA SER A 833 -53.64 -31.16 24.98
C SER A 833 -54.32 -32.18 25.89
N SER A 834 -55.42 -32.74 25.42
CA SER A 834 -56.16 -33.87 25.98
C SER A 834 -55.43 -35.21 25.85
N LYS A 835 -54.33 -35.27 25.08
CA LYS A 835 -53.51 -36.46 24.90
C LYS A 835 -52.19 -36.34 25.68
N PRO A 836 -51.86 -37.30 26.56
CA PRO A 836 -50.56 -37.34 27.22
C PRO A 836 -49.41 -37.40 26.20
N GLY A 837 -48.32 -36.67 26.45
CA GLY A 837 -47.10 -36.70 25.64
C GLY A 837 -47.20 -36.05 24.25
N ASN A 838 -48.25 -35.27 23.97
CA ASN A 838 -48.53 -34.74 22.62
C ASN A 838 -47.57 -33.65 22.13
N PHE A 839 -46.71 -33.09 22.99
CA PHE A 839 -45.76 -32.04 22.59
C PHE A 839 -44.36 -32.60 22.41
N THR A 840 -43.77 -32.42 21.23
CA THR A 840 -42.38 -32.76 20.90
C THR A 840 -41.44 -31.59 21.21
N GLU A 841 -40.12 -31.78 21.03
CA GLU A 841 -39.17 -30.66 21.11
C GLU A 841 -39.35 -29.66 19.96
N GLU A 842 -39.77 -30.13 18.77
CA GLU A 842 -40.05 -29.25 17.64
C GLU A 842 -41.26 -28.35 17.93
N ASP A 843 -42.31 -28.89 18.54
CA ASP A 843 -43.47 -28.12 19.02
C ASP A 843 -43.06 -27.08 20.07
N ALA A 844 -42.16 -27.43 20.99
CA ALA A 844 -41.65 -26.53 22.01
C ALA A 844 -40.84 -25.37 21.40
N ASN A 845 -39.97 -25.66 20.43
CA ASN A 845 -39.19 -24.64 19.73
C ASN A 845 -40.07 -23.68 18.93
N LEU A 846 -41.08 -24.21 18.22
CA LEU A 846 -42.04 -23.40 17.48
C LEU A 846 -42.90 -22.53 18.42
N ALA A 847 -43.34 -23.08 19.54
CA ALA A 847 -44.09 -22.35 20.56
C ALA A 847 -43.24 -21.24 21.21
N SER A 848 -41.93 -21.46 21.42
CA SER A 848 -41.00 -20.44 21.91
C SER A 848 -40.86 -19.26 20.95
N ILE A 849 -40.67 -19.55 19.65
CA ILE A 849 -40.58 -18.51 18.61
C ILE A 849 -41.88 -17.69 18.56
N PHE A 850 -43.02 -18.35 18.72
CA PHE A 850 -44.32 -17.70 18.75
C PHE A 850 -44.48 -16.84 20.01
N ALA A 851 -44.12 -17.37 21.19
CA ALA A 851 -44.20 -16.67 22.47
C ALA A 851 -43.36 -15.39 22.49
N ASP A 852 -42.15 -15.41 21.92
CA ASP A 852 -41.31 -14.20 21.78
C ASP A 852 -42.03 -13.10 20.99
N GLN A 853 -42.72 -13.48 19.91
CA GLN A 853 -43.47 -12.53 19.10
C GLN A 853 -44.69 -11.96 19.83
N VAL A 854 -45.40 -12.81 20.59
CA VAL A 854 -46.53 -12.41 21.43
C VAL A 854 -46.08 -11.46 22.52
N ALA A 855 -44.95 -11.74 23.17
CA ALA A 855 -44.39 -10.90 24.23
C ALA A 855 -44.07 -9.48 23.71
N VAL A 856 -43.42 -9.37 22.55
CA VAL A 856 -43.14 -8.07 21.91
C VAL A 856 -44.42 -7.32 21.54
N ALA A 857 -45.43 -8.02 21.01
CA ALA A 857 -46.70 -7.39 20.62
C ALA A 857 -47.48 -6.85 21.84
N LEU A 858 -47.53 -7.63 22.93
CA LEU A 858 -48.20 -7.23 24.18
C LEU A 858 -47.48 -6.06 24.85
N GLU A 859 -46.15 -6.08 24.90
CA GLU A 859 -45.36 -4.98 25.46
C GLU A 859 -45.52 -3.68 24.66
N ASN A 860 -45.52 -3.78 23.32
CA ASN A 860 -45.78 -2.63 22.45
C ASN A 860 -47.19 -2.07 22.62
N ALA A 861 -48.20 -2.93 22.74
CA ALA A 861 -49.59 -2.51 22.98
C ALA A 861 -49.73 -1.81 24.34
N ARG A 862 -49.08 -2.34 25.38
CA ARG A 862 -49.01 -1.74 26.72
C ARG A 862 -48.33 -0.37 26.69
N LEU A 863 -47.13 -0.27 26.12
CA LEU A 863 -46.37 0.99 25.99
C LEU A 863 -47.13 2.04 25.17
N PHE A 864 -47.81 1.61 24.10
CA PHE A 864 -48.65 2.49 23.30
C PHE A 864 -49.86 3.00 24.08
N SER A 865 -50.49 2.15 24.89
CA SER A 865 -51.58 2.55 25.78
C SER A 865 -51.12 3.54 26.85
N GLU A 866 -49.99 3.28 27.51
CA GLU A 866 -49.37 4.19 28.49
C GLU A 866 -49.01 5.55 27.87
N THR A 867 -48.44 5.55 26.66
CA THR A 867 -48.10 6.78 25.92
C THR A 867 -49.36 7.58 25.54
N LYS A 868 -50.45 6.90 25.21
CA LYS A 868 -51.73 7.53 24.84
C LYS A 868 -52.42 8.16 26.04
N GLU A 869 -52.32 7.58 27.23
CA GLU A 869 -52.83 8.15 28.48
C GLU A 869 -52.01 9.37 28.95
N GLN A 870 -50.68 9.33 28.85
CA GLN A 870 -49.83 10.47 29.22
C GLN A 870 -50.00 11.69 28.29
N ALA A 871 -50.49 11.49 27.07
CA ALA A 871 -50.68 12.57 26.10
C ALA A 871 -51.95 13.42 26.31
N VAL A 872 -52.87 13.03 27.21
CA VAL A 872 -54.21 13.65 27.34
C VAL A 872 -54.49 14.34 28.69
N ILE A 873 -53.62 14.18 29.70
CA ILE A 873 -53.73 14.83 31.03
C ILE A 873 -52.74 16.00 31.13
N ASP A 874 -53.12 17.07 31.81
CA ASP A 874 -52.23 18.19 32.14
C ASP A 874 -51.42 17.84 33.40
N PRO A 875 -50.07 17.84 33.34
CA PRO A 875 -49.22 17.34 34.42
C PRO A 875 -49.21 18.25 35.66
N LEU A 876 -49.64 19.51 35.53
CA LEU A 876 -49.71 20.42 36.68
C LEU A 876 -51.01 20.23 37.48
N THR A 877 -52.13 20.04 36.78
CA THR A 877 -53.49 20.13 37.34
C THR A 877 -54.25 18.81 37.42
N GLU A 878 -53.74 17.71 36.85
CA GLU A 878 -54.34 16.37 36.88
C GLU A 878 -55.79 16.28 36.33
N ILE A 879 -56.13 17.23 35.45
CA ILE A 879 -57.34 17.23 34.61
C ILE A 879 -56.93 17.09 33.14
N TYR A 880 -57.89 16.94 32.21
CA TYR A 880 -57.53 16.81 30.80
C TYR A 880 -56.74 18.03 30.31
N ASN A 881 -55.69 17.81 29.52
CA ASN A 881 -55.09 18.90 28.76
C ASN A 881 -56.01 19.29 27.58
N ARG A 882 -55.72 20.42 26.91
CA ARG A 882 -56.54 20.92 25.79
C ARG A 882 -56.82 19.84 24.73
N ARG A 883 -55.82 19.02 24.39
CA ARG A 883 -55.96 17.95 23.39
C ARG A 883 -56.90 16.85 23.88
N GLY A 884 -56.70 16.36 25.10
CA GLY A 884 -57.55 15.34 25.72
C GLY A 884 -59.00 15.80 25.84
N LEU A 885 -59.22 17.03 26.31
CA LEU A 885 -60.55 17.61 26.47
C LEU A 885 -61.30 17.69 25.14
N LEU A 886 -60.65 18.17 24.08
CA LEU A 886 -61.28 18.26 22.75
C LEU A 886 -61.57 16.88 22.16
N GLN A 887 -60.66 15.93 22.33
CA GLN A 887 -60.82 14.56 21.82
C GLN A 887 -62.03 13.86 22.45
N PHE A 888 -62.09 13.81 23.79
CA PHE A 888 -63.20 13.16 24.50
C PHE A 888 -64.48 13.99 24.43
N GLY A 889 -64.35 15.32 24.43
CA GLY A 889 -65.45 16.25 24.26
C GLY A 889 -66.15 16.08 22.91
N MET A 890 -65.41 15.85 21.82
CA MET A 890 -66.00 15.67 20.49
C MET A 890 -66.87 14.40 20.44
N ILE A 891 -66.41 13.32 21.09
CA ILE A 891 -67.16 12.06 21.20
C ILE A 891 -68.48 12.29 21.94
N GLU A 892 -68.43 12.92 23.11
CA GLU A 892 -69.63 13.17 23.92
C GLU A 892 -70.57 14.21 23.28
N PHE A 893 -70.01 15.18 22.54
CA PHE A 893 -70.77 16.13 21.75
C PHE A 893 -71.54 15.43 20.63
N GLN A 894 -70.87 14.58 19.84
CA GLN A 894 -71.51 13.79 18.78
C GLN A 894 -72.60 12.87 19.34
N ARG A 895 -72.31 12.11 20.40
CA ARG A 895 -73.29 11.26 21.09
C ARG A 895 -74.52 12.04 21.54
N SER A 896 -74.32 13.24 22.06
CA SER A 896 -75.43 14.10 22.50
C SER A 896 -76.24 14.64 21.31
N MET A 897 -75.59 14.99 20.20
CA MET A 897 -76.29 15.44 18.99
C MET A 897 -77.08 14.31 18.32
N GLU A 898 -76.50 13.12 18.20
CA GLU A 898 -77.20 11.91 17.70
C GLU A 898 -78.39 11.54 18.59
N GLY A 899 -78.23 11.67 19.91
CA GLY A 899 -79.29 11.41 20.88
C GLY A 899 -80.32 12.54 21.05
N ASN A 900 -80.18 13.65 20.30
CA ASN A 900 -80.97 14.89 20.44
C ASN A 900 -81.02 15.42 21.89
N ARG A 901 -79.89 15.35 22.60
CA ARG A 901 -79.72 15.78 23.99
C ARG A 901 -78.96 17.10 24.04
N LYS A 902 -79.28 17.93 25.06
CA LYS A 902 -78.59 19.20 25.29
C LYS A 902 -77.15 18.99 25.77
N PHE A 903 -76.24 19.82 25.29
CA PHE A 903 -74.83 19.81 25.67
C PHE A 903 -74.40 21.24 25.99
N SER A 904 -73.74 21.43 27.12
CA SER A 904 -73.31 22.77 27.56
C SER A 904 -71.80 22.82 27.78
N ALA A 905 -71.23 24.02 27.66
CA ALA A 905 -69.85 24.31 28.00
C ALA A 905 -69.78 25.48 28.99
N ILE A 906 -68.86 25.38 29.95
CA ILE A 906 -68.48 26.48 30.85
C ILE A 906 -67.02 26.79 30.59
N MET A 907 -66.70 28.05 30.28
CA MET A 907 -65.35 28.58 30.28
C MET A 907 -65.13 29.32 31.60
N ALA A 908 -64.09 28.96 32.35
CA ALA A 908 -63.76 29.55 33.64
C ALA A 908 -62.32 30.05 33.66
N ASP A 909 -62.11 31.27 34.13
CA ASP A 909 -60.79 31.89 34.19
C ASP A 909 -60.58 32.62 35.52
N ILE A 910 -59.37 32.49 36.08
CA ILE A 910 -59.00 33.10 37.37
C ILE A 910 -58.79 34.61 37.22
N ASP A 911 -59.55 35.38 37.97
CA ASP A 911 -59.46 36.84 37.95
C ASP A 911 -58.09 37.31 38.48
N HIS A 912 -57.42 38.17 37.71
CA HIS A 912 -56.14 38.79 38.07
C HIS A 912 -55.00 37.79 38.36
N PHE A 913 -55.03 36.58 37.77
CA PHE A 913 -54.00 35.56 38.00
C PHE A 913 -52.57 36.06 37.71
N LYS A 914 -52.38 36.86 36.65
CA LYS A 914 -51.08 37.49 36.38
C LYS A 914 -50.55 38.32 37.55
N LYS A 915 -51.42 39.05 38.26
CA LYS A 915 -51.03 39.82 39.45
C LYS A 915 -50.58 38.90 40.59
N ILE A 916 -51.19 37.72 40.73
CA ILE A 916 -50.78 36.71 41.71
C ILE A 916 -49.36 36.22 41.38
N ASN A 917 -49.09 35.87 40.12
CA ASN A 917 -47.75 35.49 39.66
C ASN A 917 -46.72 36.60 39.86
N ASP A 918 -47.06 37.83 39.47
CA ASP A 918 -46.17 38.98 39.56
C ASP A 918 -45.86 39.36 41.03
N THR A 919 -46.77 39.07 41.97
CA THR A 919 -46.63 39.42 43.40
C THR A 919 -45.98 38.30 44.22
N HIS A 920 -46.29 37.04 43.93
CA HIS A 920 -45.95 35.89 44.78
C HIS A 920 -45.10 34.82 44.08
N GLY A 921 -44.77 35.01 42.80
CA GLY A 921 -43.97 34.08 41.99
C GLY A 921 -44.80 32.96 41.35
N HIS A 922 -44.19 32.31 40.35
CA HIS A 922 -44.85 31.26 39.57
C HIS A 922 -45.22 30.02 40.39
N ASP A 923 -44.42 29.64 41.39
CA ASP A 923 -44.72 28.50 42.27
C ASP A 923 -46.02 28.71 43.07
N ALA A 924 -46.30 29.96 43.48
CA ALA A 924 -47.55 30.31 44.13
C ALA A 924 -48.72 30.24 43.15
N GLY A 925 -48.51 30.69 41.90
CA GLY A 925 -49.47 30.53 40.81
C GLY A 925 -49.82 29.08 40.51
N ASP A 926 -48.83 28.19 40.47
CA ASP A 926 -49.01 26.75 40.23
C ASP A 926 -49.85 26.10 41.33
N LYS A 927 -49.63 26.46 42.60
CA LYS A 927 -50.49 26.03 43.71
C LYS A 927 -51.92 26.52 43.56
N VAL A 928 -52.11 27.77 43.16
CA VAL A 928 -53.43 28.36 42.88
C VAL A 928 -54.14 27.62 41.74
N LEU A 929 -53.43 27.31 40.64
CA LEU A 929 -53.97 26.55 39.51
C LEU A 929 -54.38 25.14 39.90
N ARG A 930 -53.56 24.43 40.69
CA ARG A 930 -53.89 23.09 41.20
C ARG A 930 -55.17 23.10 42.02
N GLN A 931 -55.30 24.03 42.97
CA GLN A 931 -56.49 24.12 43.81
C GLN A 931 -57.73 24.56 43.01
N PHE A 932 -57.56 25.48 42.06
CA PHE A 932 -58.62 25.88 41.14
C PHE A 932 -59.14 24.71 40.29
N ALA A 933 -58.25 23.94 39.67
CA ALA A 933 -58.61 22.76 38.89
C ALA A 933 -59.27 21.66 39.74
N LEU A 934 -58.75 21.41 40.95
CA LEU A 934 -59.33 20.48 41.90
C LEU A 934 -60.75 20.91 42.30
N GLN A 935 -60.96 22.22 42.51
CA GLN A 935 -62.27 22.76 42.86
C GLN A 935 -63.26 22.64 41.69
N CYS A 936 -62.81 22.86 40.45
CA CYS A 936 -63.60 22.60 39.24
C CYS A 936 -64.03 21.12 39.16
N LYS A 937 -63.09 20.19 39.34
CA LYS A 937 -63.34 18.74 39.30
C LYS A 937 -64.33 18.29 40.38
N LYS A 938 -64.23 18.82 41.61
CA LYS A 938 -65.15 18.51 42.72
C LYS A 938 -66.57 19.05 42.53
N CYS A 939 -66.74 20.09 41.71
CA CYS A 939 -68.03 20.76 41.53
C CYS A 939 -68.89 20.19 40.40
N VAL A 940 -68.40 19.18 39.67
CA VAL A 940 -69.05 18.55 38.52
C VAL A 940 -69.23 17.04 38.74
N ARG A 941 -69.95 16.36 37.85
CA ARG A 941 -70.18 14.91 37.92
C ARG A 941 -69.03 14.16 37.24
N ASP A 942 -68.90 12.86 37.52
CA ASP A 942 -67.86 12.01 36.89
C ASP A 942 -68.00 11.93 35.35
N ILE A 943 -69.21 12.11 34.83
CA ILE A 943 -69.48 12.14 33.38
C ILE A 943 -69.12 13.48 32.72
N ASP A 944 -68.90 14.53 33.51
CA ASP A 944 -68.56 15.86 33.01
C ASP A 944 -67.06 15.95 32.75
N LEU A 945 -66.66 16.54 31.63
CA LEU A 945 -65.25 16.61 31.24
C LEU A 945 -64.66 17.94 31.68
N VAL A 946 -63.60 17.90 32.48
CA VAL A 946 -62.87 19.09 32.94
C VAL A 946 -61.48 19.10 32.31
N GLY A 947 -61.10 20.19 31.67
CA GLY A 947 -59.77 20.30 31.09
C GLY A 947 -59.20 21.71 31.07
N ARG A 948 -57.88 21.80 31.17
CA ARG A 948 -57.12 23.05 31.09
C ARG A 948 -57.00 23.45 29.62
N TYR A 949 -57.65 24.53 29.24
CA TYR A 949 -57.75 24.97 27.85
C TYR A 949 -56.58 25.88 27.44
N GLY A 950 -56.09 26.71 28.35
CA GLY A 950 -54.89 27.54 28.19
C GLY A 950 -54.52 28.19 29.52
N GLY A 951 -53.24 28.45 29.81
CA GLY A 951 -52.79 29.23 30.98
C GLY A 951 -53.57 28.99 32.29
N GLU A 952 -54.50 29.90 32.60
CA GLU A 952 -55.41 29.92 33.75
C GLU A 952 -56.88 29.60 33.42
N GLU A 953 -57.17 29.27 32.17
CA GLU A 953 -58.48 28.96 31.60
C GLU A 953 -58.79 27.45 31.69
N ILE A 954 -59.92 27.12 32.29
CA ILE A 954 -60.47 25.77 32.39
C ILE A 954 -61.81 25.73 31.66
N VAL A 955 -61.95 24.73 30.80
CA VAL A 955 -63.22 24.40 30.14
C VAL A 955 -63.84 23.18 30.82
N ILE A 956 -65.14 23.27 31.07
CA ILE A 956 -65.96 22.19 31.58
C ILE A 956 -67.03 21.90 30.54
N LEU A 957 -67.04 20.67 30.02
CA LEU A 957 -68.06 20.19 29.10
C LEU A 957 -69.07 19.36 29.89
N LEU A 958 -70.35 19.65 29.70
CA LEU A 958 -71.47 19.08 30.45
C LEU A 958 -72.38 18.33 29.47
N PRO A 959 -72.14 17.02 29.26
CA PRO A 959 -73.04 16.19 28.47
C PRO A 959 -74.44 16.18 29.09
N ASN A 960 -75.47 16.06 28.26
CA ASN A 960 -76.86 15.90 28.69
C ASN A 960 -77.35 17.00 29.66
N THR A 961 -76.91 18.24 29.45
CA THR A 961 -77.15 19.37 30.37
C THR A 961 -77.62 20.59 29.60
N ASP A 962 -78.80 21.10 29.96
CA ASP A 962 -79.37 22.32 29.40
C ASP A 962 -78.77 23.60 30.03
N LEU A 963 -79.12 24.76 29.46
CA LEU A 963 -78.62 26.06 29.90
C LEU A 963 -78.95 26.39 31.37
N THR A 964 -80.14 26.01 31.85
CA THR A 964 -80.57 26.31 33.22
C THR A 964 -79.78 25.50 34.24
N ALA A 965 -79.55 24.21 33.94
CA ALA A 965 -78.74 23.33 34.74
C ALA A 965 -77.26 23.73 34.71
N SER A 966 -76.70 24.09 33.55
CA SER A 966 -75.31 24.53 33.45
C SER A 966 -75.06 25.86 34.16
N LEU A 967 -76.01 26.81 34.13
CA LEU A 967 -75.95 28.04 34.93
C LEU A 967 -75.94 27.77 36.45
N ARG A 968 -76.66 26.75 36.93
CA ARG A 968 -76.61 26.34 38.34
C ARG A 968 -75.24 25.78 38.72
N VAL A 969 -74.66 24.95 37.85
CA VAL A 969 -73.30 24.41 38.04
C VAL A 969 -72.28 25.56 38.07
N ALA A 970 -72.35 26.49 37.11
CA ALA A 970 -71.44 27.64 37.05
C ALA A 970 -71.56 28.55 38.29
N LYS A 971 -72.77 28.84 38.78
CA LYS A 971 -72.97 29.65 40.00
C LYS A 971 -72.43 28.97 41.26
N ARG A 972 -72.66 27.66 41.37
CA ARG A 972 -72.11 26.85 42.47
C ARG A 972 -70.58 26.86 42.43
N LEU A 973 -70.00 26.64 41.26
CA LEU A 973 -68.56 26.66 41.04
C LEU A 973 -67.97 28.03 41.41
N GLY A 974 -68.50 29.13 40.87
CA GLY A 974 -68.04 30.49 41.18
C GLY A 974 -68.11 30.83 42.67
N SER A 975 -69.19 30.43 43.35
CA SER A 975 -69.33 30.63 44.81
C SER A 975 -68.31 29.83 45.61
N ALA A 976 -68.03 28.60 45.18
CA ALA A 976 -67.06 27.72 45.85
C ALA A 976 -65.62 28.20 45.65
N ILE A 977 -65.29 28.75 44.48
CA ILE A 977 -64.00 29.37 44.20
C ILE A 977 -63.80 30.62 45.06
N ALA A 978 -64.80 31.53 45.11
CA ALA A 978 -64.71 32.77 45.88
C ALA A 978 -64.63 32.56 47.41
N ALA A 979 -65.02 31.39 47.90
CA ALA A 979 -64.93 30.99 49.30
C ALA A 979 -63.61 30.26 49.65
N MET A 980 -62.79 29.95 48.65
CA MET A 980 -61.56 29.18 48.81
C MET A 980 -60.39 30.08 49.20
N PHE A 981 -59.60 29.62 50.18
CA PHE A 981 -58.30 30.20 50.51
C PHE A 981 -57.21 29.22 50.10
N VAL A 982 -56.24 29.69 49.31
CA VAL A 982 -55.09 28.90 48.86
C VAL A 982 -53.87 29.28 49.68
N ASN A 983 -53.35 28.34 50.46
CA ASN A 983 -52.11 28.51 51.19
C ASN A 983 -50.91 28.40 50.22
N ILE A 984 -50.19 29.50 50.02
CA ILE A 984 -49.03 29.54 49.10
C ILE A 984 -47.69 29.39 49.82
N LEU A 985 -47.59 29.87 51.08
CA LEU A 985 -46.42 29.82 51.96
C LEU A 985 -46.89 29.79 53.44
N GLU A 986 -46.01 29.46 54.38
CA GLU A 986 -46.31 29.50 55.83
C GLU A 986 -46.90 30.87 56.23
N GLY A 987 -48.18 30.88 56.64
CA GLY A 987 -48.90 32.07 57.09
C GLY A 987 -49.46 33.00 55.99
N VAL A 988 -49.39 32.63 54.69
CA VAL A 988 -49.94 33.44 53.59
C VAL A 988 -51.03 32.67 52.83
N ASP A 989 -52.28 33.11 53.04
CA ASP A 989 -53.46 32.60 52.35
C ASP A 989 -53.98 33.63 51.35
N ILE A 990 -54.20 33.21 50.10
CA ILE A 990 -54.77 34.04 49.04
C ILE A 990 -56.19 33.59 48.74
N ASN A 991 -57.12 34.53 48.70
CA ASN A 991 -58.45 34.31 48.15
C ASN A 991 -58.45 34.66 46.66
N ILE A 992 -59.06 33.81 45.84
CA ILE A 992 -59.17 33.99 44.39
C ILE A 992 -60.64 34.09 43.96
N THR A 993 -60.91 34.82 42.89
CA THR A 993 -62.21 34.81 42.22
C THR A 993 -62.06 34.35 40.78
N ALA A 994 -63.15 33.93 40.15
CA ALA A 994 -63.14 33.54 38.75
C ALA A 994 -64.31 34.16 37.99
N SER A 995 -64.06 34.46 36.72
CA SER A 995 -65.09 34.84 35.75
C SER A 995 -65.50 33.62 34.95
N LEU A 996 -66.81 33.33 34.88
CA LEU A 996 -67.35 32.15 34.20
C LEU A 996 -68.31 32.54 33.08
N GLY A 997 -68.17 31.90 31.93
CA GLY A 997 -69.05 32.03 30.79
C GLY A 997 -69.71 30.71 30.44
N VAL A 998 -71.01 30.72 30.20
CA VAL A 998 -71.80 29.52 29.90
C VAL A 998 -72.41 29.59 28.50
N ALA A 999 -72.32 28.49 27.75
CA ALA A 999 -73.04 28.32 26.49
C ALA A 999 -73.70 26.93 26.44
N CYS A 1000 -74.84 26.83 25.74
CA CYS A 1000 -75.58 25.59 25.53
C CYS A 1000 -75.86 25.41 24.03
N THR A 1001 -75.95 24.17 23.57
CA THR A 1001 -76.31 23.86 22.19
C THR A 1001 -77.69 24.38 21.79
N ASP A 1002 -77.71 25.08 20.65
CA ASP A 1002 -78.87 25.56 19.91
C ASP A 1002 -78.71 25.25 18.41
N GLU A 1003 -79.65 25.73 17.59
CA GLU A 1003 -79.67 25.51 16.14
C GLU A 1003 -78.43 26.05 15.41
N ASN A 1004 -77.71 27.00 16.01
CA ASN A 1004 -76.52 27.64 15.43
C ASN A 1004 -75.20 26.96 15.86
N THR A 1005 -75.27 25.91 16.67
CA THR A 1005 -74.08 25.23 17.21
C THR A 1005 -73.71 24.01 16.35
N THR A 1006 -72.92 24.24 15.30
CA THR A 1006 -72.54 23.17 14.34
C THR A 1006 -71.31 22.36 14.75
N SER A 1007 -70.57 22.79 15.77
CA SER A 1007 -69.41 22.06 16.29
C SER A 1007 -69.14 22.36 17.78
N LEU A 1008 -68.35 21.49 18.41
CA LEU A 1008 -67.88 21.70 19.78
C LEU A 1008 -67.05 22.98 19.91
N ASP A 1009 -66.22 23.31 18.92
CA ASP A 1009 -65.41 24.54 18.93
C ASP A 1009 -66.27 25.80 18.97
N ILE A 1010 -67.39 25.83 18.24
CA ILE A 1010 -68.34 26.96 18.27
C ILE A 1010 -68.96 27.10 19.66
N LEU A 1011 -69.32 25.99 20.30
CA LEU A 1011 -69.87 26.00 21.66
C LEU A 1011 -68.86 26.55 22.68
N ILE A 1012 -67.62 26.09 22.63
CA ILE A 1012 -66.54 26.56 23.52
C ILE A 1012 -66.27 28.04 23.28
N ASN A 1013 -66.22 28.50 22.02
CA ASN A 1013 -66.01 29.91 21.68
C ASN A 1013 -67.14 30.81 22.20
N ARG A 1014 -68.40 30.35 22.20
CA ARG A 1014 -69.52 31.10 22.80
C ARG A 1014 -69.39 31.20 24.31
N ALA A 1015 -68.98 30.11 24.97
CA ALA A 1015 -68.72 30.13 26.42
C ALA A 1015 -67.55 31.09 26.74
N ASP A 1016 -66.52 31.12 25.90
CA ASP A 1016 -65.39 32.06 26.03
C ASP A 1016 -65.82 33.52 25.88
N GLN A 1017 -66.62 33.85 24.86
CA GLN A 1017 -67.17 35.21 24.69
C GLN A 1017 -68.03 35.66 25.89
N ALA A 1018 -68.81 34.74 26.47
CA ALA A 1018 -69.56 35.02 27.70
C ALA A 1018 -68.62 35.24 28.90
N MET A 1019 -67.56 34.45 29.05
CA MET A 1019 -66.55 34.60 30.12
C MET A 1019 -65.82 35.94 30.00
N TYR A 1020 -65.47 36.35 28.77
CA TYR A 1020 -64.90 37.66 28.51
C TYR A 1020 -65.84 38.81 28.89
N SER A 1021 -67.14 38.64 28.64
CA SER A 1021 -68.17 39.58 29.10
C SER A 1021 -68.24 39.65 30.63
N ALA A 1022 -68.11 38.51 31.32
CA ALA A 1022 -68.05 38.45 32.79
C ALA A 1022 -66.86 39.24 33.34
N LYS A 1023 -65.67 39.11 32.70
CA LYS A 1023 -64.48 39.91 33.05
C LYS A 1023 -64.71 41.41 32.89
N ARG A 1024 -65.34 41.84 31.79
CA ARG A 1024 -65.62 43.26 31.52
C ARG A 1024 -66.66 43.86 32.44
N ASN A 1025 -67.67 43.09 32.82
CA ASN A 1025 -68.80 43.58 33.61
C ASN A 1025 -68.51 43.68 35.11
N GLY A 1026 -67.28 43.39 35.55
CA GLY A 1026 -66.83 43.56 36.93
C GLY A 1026 -66.31 42.30 37.60
N ARG A 1027 -66.00 41.24 36.83
CA ARG A 1027 -65.40 39.97 37.31
C ARG A 1027 -66.24 39.25 38.37
N ASN A 1028 -65.74 38.12 38.89
CA ASN A 1028 -66.38 37.29 39.91
C ASN A 1028 -67.88 37.03 39.67
N ARG A 1029 -68.22 36.61 38.44
CA ARG A 1029 -69.61 36.42 38.03
C ARG A 1029 -69.74 35.39 36.93
N VAL A 1030 -70.98 34.97 36.72
CA VAL A 1030 -71.39 34.09 35.64
C VAL A 1030 -72.16 34.90 34.61
N GLU A 1031 -71.70 34.89 33.36
CA GLU A 1031 -72.44 35.39 32.19
C GLU A 1031 -72.75 34.21 31.26
N TYR A 1032 -73.70 34.37 30.34
CA TYR A 1032 -74.03 33.35 29.36
C TYR A 1032 -74.26 33.94 27.98
N SER A 1033 -73.95 33.15 26.94
CA SER A 1033 -74.35 33.48 25.57
C SER A 1033 -75.83 33.15 25.40
N VAL A 1034 -76.60 34.12 24.92
CA VAL A 1034 -77.94 33.88 24.38
C VAL A 1034 -77.83 33.11 23.07
#